data_AF-A0A7C7C5P7-F1
#
_entry.id   AF-A0A7C7C5P7-F1
#
_cell.length_a   1.000
_cell.length_b   1.000
_cell.length_c   1.000
_cell.angle_alpha   90.00
_cell.angle_beta   90.00
_cell.angle_gamma   90.00
#
_symmetry.space_group_name_H-M   'P 1'
#
loop_
_entity.id
_entity.type
_entity.pdbx_description
1 polymer ?
#
loop_
_entity_poly.entity_id
_entity_poly.type
_entity_poly.pdbx_seq_one_letter_code
_entity_poly.pdbx_strand_id
1 'polypeptide(L)'
;MLDTEAPVFALPFETSLIVNEALGETLPIAEAYVIDVCDANACWSYEDVITLEQVGLQVVERTYTAVDGCGNTSTFVQIITINTANLGCMDVLACNYDVLADTDDGSCTYPNLGEDCNGVCLADTDGDGVCDAAEVDGCDDATACNYDELATENDGTCEFCSCSDAGTAGYGLEVDVVLEHTTGVLAGLTTYRLYITTPHTDDFLSAIFGDDQYPLHITSTTSFYQHEFGAVLGSSMNSAFYATFPELEYDSWVTIGLDGPAGANESIPQLIESTNFSWVTQFEAGGNLDIDDSIGGSWFVLDPQGTDNAYPDADQRILVAQITTDGVPSGTIHAQFFNHGSQMDVSRMELSFDGTTGTQPSTCGCTDILACNYSPDVDIDDGSCFFADPGYDCDGVCLDDVDGDGVCDPFELYGCTDPLACNYADFYTEEDGSCFYGFEFYDCDGICINDLDGDGVCDELEIPGCTDPLACNFNPEATDDDGSCGGDQVNDFCVGAFVIECGTSVVANNEECVEVDDVPSCAGLPASNPSGGLWYSFVGTGGEVTLTTCSPLTTFDTYLSVFEGGCGALTCVVGNDDQSEPLYDDLCGDNAFASTVVFNSTLDVVYLVLVSGVLDEIGTFELSISCVINGCTDLAACNYDPLATVENGSCEYLTCAGCMDSTACNYDATATMSDGSCEFETCAGCMDEIACNYNSTSTIPDDSCTYAEEFYDCDSVCLNDTDGDGVCDEFEIPGCTDELASNFDAFATDNDGSCVYCDLIVSVTEISSILCYSDASASIEITVENANNTILFYELNGESVEGAVINNLTAGDYTVAVLDGPTCVGTASITITQPNLLVATPIV
;
A
#
# COMPACT_ATOMS: atom_id res chain seq x y z
N MET A 1 95.16 35.63 -57.41
CA MET A 1 94.18 36.73 -57.58
C MET A 1 93.42 36.83 -56.28
N LEU A 2 93.02 38.03 -55.84
CA LEU A 2 92.17 38.14 -54.65
C LEU A 2 90.82 37.50 -55.03
N ASP A 3 90.41 36.47 -54.30
CA ASP A 3 89.10 35.87 -54.52
C ASP A 3 88.02 36.76 -53.89
N THR A 4 86.95 37.00 -54.64
CA THR A 4 85.81 37.84 -54.22
C THR A 4 84.48 37.12 -54.36
N GLU A 5 84.47 35.86 -54.80
CA GLU A 5 83.27 35.05 -54.89
C GLU A 5 83.15 34.17 -53.64
N ALA A 6 81.92 34.01 -53.14
CA ALA A 6 81.67 33.15 -51.99
C ALA A 6 81.58 31.68 -52.43
N PRO A 7 81.90 30.72 -51.54
CA PRO A 7 81.71 29.31 -51.81
C PRO A 7 80.26 28.97 -52.19
N VAL A 8 80.06 27.97 -53.04
CA VAL A 8 78.72 27.52 -53.48
C VAL A 8 78.46 26.11 -52.98
N PHE A 9 77.29 25.90 -52.38
CA PHE A 9 76.82 24.57 -52.02
C PHE A 9 76.45 23.77 -53.28
N ALA A 10 77.04 22.58 -53.43
CA ALA A 10 77.11 21.89 -54.72
C ALA A 10 76.21 20.66 -54.89
N LEU A 11 75.42 20.31 -53.88
CA LEU A 11 74.36 19.29 -53.98
C LEU A 11 73.07 19.86 -53.38
N PRO A 12 71.89 19.48 -53.90
CA PRO A 12 70.63 20.05 -53.44
C PRO A 12 70.37 19.55 -52.02
N PHE A 13 70.21 20.49 -51.09
CA PHE A 13 69.61 20.18 -49.80
C PHE A 13 68.11 20.30 -50.00
N GLU A 14 67.37 19.24 -49.67
CA GLU A 14 65.91 19.35 -49.51
C GLU A 14 65.64 20.55 -48.61
N THR A 15 65.00 21.59 -49.13
CA THR A 15 64.71 22.81 -48.36
C THR A 15 63.71 22.54 -47.25
N SER A 16 62.98 21.41 -47.35
CA SER A 16 62.03 20.92 -46.36
C SER A 16 62.26 19.43 -46.09
N LEU A 17 62.34 19.04 -44.83
CA LEU A 17 62.43 17.65 -44.38
C LEU A 17 61.32 17.37 -43.37
N ILE A 18 60.75 16.16 -43.37
CA ILE A 18 59.83 15.70 -42.32
C ILE A 18 60.48 14.52 -41.59
N VAL A 19 60.45 14.55 -40.26
CA VAL A 19 60.94 13.48 -39.37
C VAL A 19 59.80 13.10 -38.43
N ASN A 20 59.52 11.81 -38.27
CA ASN A 20 58.50 11.35 -37.33
C ASN A 20 59.13 10.63 -36.12
N GLU A 21 59.43 11.40 -35.07
CA GLU A 21 60.01 10.86 -33.84
C GLU A 21 59.04 9.92 -33.11
N ALA A 22 57.73 10.14 -33.22
CA ALA A 22 56.72 9.24 -32.65
C ALA A 22 56.77 7.83 -33.28
N LEU A 23 57.23 7.70 -34.53
CA LEU A 23 57.47 6.42 -35.19
C LEU A 23 58.93 5.94 -35.09
N GLY A 24 59.75 6.60 -34.28
CA GLY A 24 61.14 6.24 -34.01
C GLY A 24 62.17 6.73 -35.04
N GLU A 25 61.81 7.67 -35.93
CA GLU A 25 62.77 8.32 -36.82
C GLU A 25 63.63 9.33 -36.04
N THR A 26 64.91 9.44 -36.38
CA THR A 26 65.82 10.41 -35.73
C THR A 26 66.20 11.52 -36.71
N LEU A 27 66.34 12.74 -36.19
CA LEU A 27 66.84 13.88 -36.96
C LEU A 27 68.18 13.55 -37.64
N PRO A 28 68.28 13.63 -38.98
CA PRO A 28 69.53 13.30 -39.67
C PRO A 28 70.63 14.30 -39.34
N ILE A 29 71.86 13.79 -39.28
CA ILE A 29 73.07 14.57 -39.07
C ILE A 29 73.24 15.53 -40.26
N ALA A 30 73.57 16.79 -39.98
CA ALA A 30 73.81 17.77 -41.02
C ALA A 30 75.05 17.40 -41.86
N GLU A 31 74.91 17.42 -43.18
CA GLU A 31 76.00 17.18 -44.13
C GLU A 31 75.90 18.19 -45.27
N ALA A 32 77.00 18.87 -45.60
CA ALA A 32 77.06 19.79 -46.73
C ALA A 32 78.31 19.57 -47.59
N TYR A 33 78.13 19.71 -48.91
CA TYR A 33 79.23 19.70 -49.87
C TYR A 33 79.36 21.09 -50.49
N VAL A 34 80.51 21.72 -50.26
CA VAL A 34 80.81 23.08 -50.70
C VAL A 34 81.89 23.02 -51.77
N ILE A 35 81.66 23.72 -52.88
CA ILE A 35 82.66 23.93 -53.92
C ILE A 35 83.05 25.40 -53.90
N ASP A 36 84.35 25.64 -53.86
CA ASP A 36 84.93 26.95 -54.08
C ASP A 36 85.99 26.87 -55.19
N VAL A 37 86.01 27.87 -56.08
CA VAL A 37 86.87 27.85 -57.29
C VAL A 37 88.33 28.12 -56.93
N CYS A 38 88.60 28.71 -55.76
CA CYS A 38 89.92 29.19 -55.37
C CYS A 38 90.48 28.47 -54.11
N ASP A 39 89.63 27.89 -53.27
CA ASP A 39 89.99 27.11 -52.08
C ASP A 39 89.36 25.70 -52.11
N ALA A 40 90.21 24.69 -52.34
CA ALA A 40 89.77 23.30 -52.36
C ALA A 40 89.34 22.76 -50.97
N ASN A 41 89.56 23.53 -49.88
CA ASN A 41 89.25 23.14 -48.50
C ASN A 41 88.29 24.13 -47.81
N ALA A 42 87.34 24.72 -48.55
CA ALA A 42 86.31 25.58 -47.98
C ALA A 42 85.60 24.90 -46.78
N CYS A 43 85.54 25.60 -45.65
CA CYS A 43 84.96 25.09 -44.41
C CYS A 43 83.49 25.47 -44.33
N TRP A 44 82.68 24.61 -43.70
CA TRP A 44 81.27 24.89 -43.45
C TRP A 44 80.89 24.53 -42.02
N SER A 45 79.79 25.12 -41.57
CA SER A 45 79.17 24.90 -40.28
C SER A 45 77.65 24.93 -40.44
N TYR A 46 76.92 24.43 -39.44
CA TYR A 46 75.47 24.54 -39.37
C TYR A 46 75.04 24.97 -37.97
N GLU A 47 73.86 25.57 -37.91
CA GLU A 47 73.16 25.93 -36.66
C GLU A 47 71.69 25.56 -36.80
N ASP A 48 71.15 24.88 -35.79
CA ASP A 48 69.75 24.48 -35.71
C ASP A 48 69.02 25.39 -34.72
N VAL A 49 67.91 25.98 -35.16
CA VAL A 49 67.04 26.81 -34.32
C VAL A 49 65.62 26.26 -34.38
N ILE A 50 65.06 25.91 -33.22
CA ILE A 50 63.64 25.55 -33.12
C ILE A 50 62.82 26.83 -33.32
N THR A 51 62.02 26.88 -34.38
CA THR A 51 61.18 28.04 -34.72
C THR A 51 59.72 27.86 -34.32
N LEU A 52 59.28 26.62 -34.13
CA LEU A 52 57.98 26.27 -33.58
C LEU A 52 58.12 25.05 -32.67
N GLU A 53 57.52 25.11 -31.49
CA GLU A 53 57.41 23.97 -30.59
C GLU A 53 55.99 23.96 -30.03
N GLN A 54 55.20 22.97 -30.45
CA GLN A 54 53.82 22.74 -30.02
C GLN A 54 53.63 21.25 -29.75
N VAL A 55 52.55 20.89 -29.04
CA VAL A 55 52.25 19.50 -28.69
C VAL A 55 52.13 18.67 -29.98
N GLY A 56 52.93 17.61 -30.10
CA GLY A 56 52.98 16.72 -31.26
C GLY A 56 53.73 17.24 -32.49
N LEU A 57 54.22 18.49 -32.49
CA LEU A 57 54.91 19.09 -33.64
C LEU A 57 56.02 20.06 -33.23
N GLN A 58 57.23 19.86 -33.76
CA GLN A 58 58.36 20.78 -33.65
C GLN A 58 58.84 21.16 -35.05
N VAL A 59 59.20 22.43 -35.29
CA VAL A 59 59.82 22.88 -36.53
C VAL A 59 61.20 23.45 -36.24
N VAL A 60 62.21 22.93 -36.91
CA VAL A 60 63.62 23.31 -36.78
C VAL A 60 64.10 23.95 -38.08
N GLU A 61 64.62 25.17 -38.02
CA GLU A 61 65.35 25.79 -39.12
C GLU A 61 66.86 25.54 -38.95
N ARG A 62 67.43 24.79 -39.90
CA ARG A 62 68.86 24.49 -39.97
C ARG A 62 69.54 25.42 -40.97
N THR A 63 70.41 26.31 -40.49
CA THR A 63 71.18 27.25 -41.32
C THR A 63 72.60 26.73 -41.53
N TYR A 64 72.94 26.42 -42.78
CA TYR A 64 74.30 26.10 -43.21
C TYR A 64 75.04 27.37 -43.60
N THR A 65 76.28 27.52 -43.15
CA THR A 65 77.17 28.63 -43.51
C THR A 65 78.50 28.09 -44.02
N ALA A 66 78.88 28.46 -45.24
CA ALA A 66 80.16 28.13 -45.84
C ALA A 66 81.05 29.39 -45.92
N VAL A 67 82.33 29.24 -45.58
CA VAL A 67 83.32 30.33 -45.55
C VAL A 67 84.61 29.88 -46.22
N ASP A 68 85.13 30.68 -47.15
CA ASP A 68 86.44 30.43 -47.76
C ASP A 68 87.61 31.00 -46.91
N GLY A 69 88.84 30.62 -47.26
CA GLY A 69 90.05 31.15 -46.62
C GLY A 69 90.30 32.66 -46.81
N CYS A 70 89.52 33.35 -47.65
CA CYS A 70 89.58 34.80 -47.87
C CYS A 70 88.52 35.58 -47.05
N GLY A 71 87.55 34.88 -46.45
CA GLY A 71 86.48 35.43 -45.63
C GLY A 71 85.16 35.69 -46.36
N ASN A 72 84.97 35.23 -47.60
CA ASN A 72 83.67 35.31 -48.28
C ASN A 72 82.74 34.23 -47.74
N THR A 73 81.46 34.55 -47.55
CA THR A 73 80.48 33.67 -46.89
C THR A 73 79.22 33.46 -47.73
N SER A 74 78.70 32.23 -47.75
CA SER A 74 77.36 31.92 -48.26
C SER A 74 76.53 31.15 -47.23
N THR A 75 75.21 31.31 -47.28
CA THR A 75 74.29 30.65 -46.35
C THR A 75 73.15 29.96 -47.08
N PHE A 76 72.64 28.87 -46.49
CA PHE A 76 71.49 28.11 -46.96
C PHE A 76 70.66 27.65 -45.76
N VAL A 77 69.32 27.72 -45.85
CA VAL A 77 68.41 27.33 -44.76
C VAL A 77 67.55 26.14 -45.18
N GLN A 78 67.48 25.12 -44.32
CA GLN A 78 66.61 23.96 -44.43
C GLN A 78 65.57 24.00 -43.30
N ILE A 79 64.30 23.79 -43.62
CA ILE A 79 63.22 23.68 -42.64
C ILE A 79 62.97 22.19 -42.37
N ILE A 80 62.91 21.78 -41.11
CA ILE A 80 62.67 20.40 -40.70
C ILE A 80 61.44 20.37 -39.80
N THR A 81 60.42 19.64 -40.21
CA THR A 81 59.20 19.42 -39.41
C THR A 81 59.29 18.07 -38.72
N ILE A 82 59.24 18.06 -37.39
CA ILE A 82 59.36 16.89 -36.53
C ILE A 82 58.01 16.62 -35.89
N ASN A 83 57.40 15.46 -36.18
CA ASN A 83 56.21 15.01 -35.47
C ASN A 83 56.64 14.27 -34.21
N THR A 84 56.25 14.78 -33.04
CA THR A 84 56.76 14.32 -31.74
C THR A 84 55.75 13.48 -30.94
N ALA A 85 54.50 13.37 -31.41
CA ALA A 85 53.44 12.56 -30.81
C ALA A 85 52.41 12.12 -31.86
N ASN A 86 51.69 11.03 -31.61
CA ASN A 86 50.50 10.63 -32.36
C ASN A 86 49.25 11.05 -31.59
N LEU A 87 48.55 12.06 -32.10
CA LEU A 87 47.40 12.69 -31.46
C LEU A 87 46.11 11.92 -31.74
N GLY A 88 45.30 11.70 -30.71
CA GLY A 88 43.96 11.11 -30.82
C GLY A 88 43.39 10.75 -29.46
N CYS A 89 42.12 10.35 -29.41
CA CYS A 89 41.48 10.02 -28.14
C CYS A 89 42.09 8.77 -27.48
N MET A 90 42.58 8.91 -26.25
CA MET A 90 43.20 7.81 -25.50
C MET A 90 42.24 7.10 -24.52
N ASP A 91 41.01 7.60 -24.36
CA ASP A 91 40.02 7.00 -23.46
C ASP A 91 39.33 5.80 -24.14
N VAL A 92 39.50 4.61 -23.55
CA VAL A 92 38.93 3.35 -24.06
C VAL A 92 37.40 3.30 -24.02
N LEU A 93 36.75 4.22 -23.29
CA LEU A 93 35.30 4.34 -23.19
C LEU A 93 34.71 5.35 -24.20
N ALA A 94 35.55 6.10 -24.91
CA ALA A 94 35.10 7.02 -25.93
C ALA A 94 34.80 6.30 -27.26
N CYS A 95 33.77 6.76 -27.97
CA CYS A 95 33.34 6.22 -29.26
C CYS A 95 34.38 6.37 -30.38
N ASN A 96 35.32 7.29 -30.23
CA ASN A 96 36.40 7.54 -31.17
C ASN A 96 37.79 7.23 -30.58
N TYR A 97 37.87 6.30 -29.62
CA TYR A 97 39.13 5.79 -29.09
C TYR A 97 40.11 5.37 -30.21
N ASP A 98 41.32 5.93 -30.20
CA ASP A 98 42.39 5.58 -31.12
C ASP A 98 43.50 4.82 -30.39
N VAL A 99 43.59 3.52 -30.66
CA VAL A 99 44.59 2.61 -30.09
C VAL A 99 46.04 2.98 -30.45
N LEU A 100 46.26 3.81 -31.48
CA LEU A 100 47.58 4.25 -31.91
C LEU A 100 47.96 5.63 -31.34
N ALA A 101 47.04 6.34 -30.68
CA ALA A 101 47.35 7.61 -30.05
C ALA A 101 48.24 7.41 -28.81
N ASP A 102 49.29 8.23 -28.70
CA ASP A 102 50.16 8.27 -27.53
C ASP A 102 50.00 9.55 -26.71
N THR A 103 49.22 10.50 -27.23
CA THR A 103 48.91 11.77 -26.60
C THR A 103 47.46 12.15 -26.90
N ASP A 104 46.67 12.38 -25.85
CA ASP A 104 45.28 12.82 -25.96
C ASP A 104 45.21 14.27 -26.45
N ASP A 105 44.44 14.49 -27.52
CA ASP A 105 44.22 15.80 -28.13
C ASP A 105 42.88 16.43 -27.72
N GLY A 106 42.14 15.77 -26.82
CA GLY A 106 40.84 16.23 -26.34
C GLY A 106 39.70 15.99 -27.34
N SER A 107 39.92 15.15 -28.36
CA SER A 107 38.90 14.80 -29.33
C SER A 107 37.89 13.75 -28.85
N CYS A 108 38.03 13.18 -27.65
CA CYS A 108 37.16 12.12 -27.14
C CYS A 108 35.67 12.49 -27.16
N THR A 109 34.86 11.65 -27.82
CA THR A 109 33.40 11.73 -27.87
C THR A 109 32.80 10.51 -27.18
N TYR A 110 31.81 10.70 -26.31
CA TYR A 110 31.17 9.62 -25.54
C TYR A 110 29.73 9.41 -26.03
N PRO A 111 29.14 8.22 -25.84
CA PRO A 111 27.72 8.02 -26.09
C PRO A 111 26.89 8.82 -25.07
N ASN A 112 25.61 9.10 -25.39
CA ASN A 112 24.71 9.69 -24.40
C ASN A 112 24.40 8.68 -23.29
N LEU A 113 23.85 9.17 -22.17
CA LEU A 113 23.55 8.33 -21.00
C LEU A 113 22.56 7.22 -21.40
N GLY A 114 22.90 5.96 -21.15
CA GLY A 114 22.06 4.81 -21.53
C GLY A 114 22.21 4.31 -22.97
N GLU A 115 22.92 5.03 -23.85
CA GLU A 115 23.11 4.66 -25.26
C GLU A 115 24.47 3.98 -25.53
N ASP A 116 24.56 3.26 -26.65
CA ASP A 116 25.82 2.84 -27.27
C ASP A 116 26.40 3.93 -28.20
N CYS A 117 27.61 3.70 -28.72
CA CYS A 117 28.28 4.64 -29.62
C CYS A 117 27.62 4.82 -31.00
N ASN A 118 26.55 4.08 -31.29
CA ASN A 118 25.71 4.25 -32.47
C ASN A 118 24.38 4.93 -32.14
N GLY A 119 24.18 5.38 -30.90
CA GLY A 119 22.92 5.97 -30.41
C GLY A 119 21.81 4.94 -30.21
N VAL A 120 22.17 3.67 -30.01
CA VAL A 120 21.20 2.61 -29.71
C VAL A 120 21.07 2.49 -28.21
N CYS A 121 19.83 2.50 -27.75
CA CYS A 121 19.52 2.33 -26.36
C CYS A 121 19.93 0.95 -25.82
N LEU A 122 20.60 0.93 -24.66
CA LEU A 122 21.09 -0.32 -24.04
C LEU A 122 20.01 -1.01 -23.19
N ALA A 123 19.05 -0.25 -22.66
CA ALA A 123 17.88 -0.70 -21.91
C ALA A 123 16.78 0.34 -22.06
N ASP A 124 15.61 -0.11 -22.51
CA ASP A 124 14.38 0.64 -22.84
C ASP A 124 13.24 -0.31 -22.44
N THR A 125 12.81 -0.17 -21.19
CA THR A 125 11.95 -1.15 -20.50
C THR A 125 10.49 -1.04 -20.94
N ASP A 126 10.01 0.17 -21.22
CA ASP A 126 8.63 0.47 -21.61
C ASP A 126 8.44 0.59 -23.14
N GLY A 127 9.53 0.77 -23.89
CA GLY A 127 9.55 0.77 -25.35
C GLY A 127 9.22 2.12 -25.99
N ASP A 128 9.30 3.23 -25.25
CA ASP A 128 8.96 4.57 -25.73
C ASP A 128 10.06 5.22 -26.60
N GLY A 129 11.26 4.64 -26.57
CA GLY A 129 12.43 5.06 -27.35
C GLY A 129 13.37 6.04 -26.64
N VAL A 130 13.13 6.33 -25.36
CA VAL A 130 14.10 6.88 -24.40
C VAL A 130 14.79 5.69 -23.70
N CYS A 131 15.96 5.93 -23.11
CA CYS A 131 16.65 4.88 -22.36
C CYS A 131 16.32 4.99 -20.89
N ASP A 132 16.23 3.86 -20.19
CA ASP A 132 16.02 3.79 -18.73
C ASP A 132 16.97 4.72 -17.94
N ALA A 133 18.21 4.89 -18.41
CA ALA A 133 19.20 5.75 -17.74
C ALA A 133 19.09 7.24 -18.11
N ALA A 134 18.35 7.57 -19.16
CA ALA A 134 18.05 8.91 -19.66
C ALA A 134 16.61 9.33 -19.40
N GLU A 135 15.79 8.45 -18.82
CA GLU A 135 14.44 8.75 -18.41
C GLU A 135 14.41 9.82 -17.31
N VAL A 136 13.40 10.67 -17.40
CA VAL A 136 13.09 11.68 -16.40
C VAL A 136 11.81 11.23 -15.72
N ASP A 137 11.96 10.72 -14.50
CA ASP A 137 10.86 10.35 -13.61
C ASP A 137 9.98 11.58 -13.33
N GLY A 138 8.67 11.46 -13.57
CA GLY A 138 7.69 12.47 -13.22
C GLY A 138 6.32 12.10 -13.76
N CYS A 139 5.38 13.05 -13.72
CA CYS A 139 4.06 12.81 -14.31
C CYS A 139 4.05 13.15 -15.81
N ASP A 140 3.86 12.13 -16.65
CA ASP A 140 3.77 12.25 -18.11
C ASP A 140 2.32 12.36 -18.64
N ASP A 141 1.33 12.28 -17.75
CA ASP A 141 -0.08 12.41 -18.09
C ASP A 141 -0.48 13.90 -18.15
N ALA A 142 -0.76 14.39 -19.36
CA ALA A 142 -1.18 15.77 -19.60
C ALA A 142 -2.49 16.18 -18.88
N THR A 143 -3.23 15.23 -18.30
CA THR A 143 -4.44 15.48 -17.52
C THR A 143 -4.18 15.62 -16.02
N ALA A 144 -2.96 15.36 -15.53
CA ALA A 144 -2.58 15.56 -14.15
C ALA A 144 -2.14 17.01 -13.85
N CYS A 145 -2.34 17.44 -12.61
CA CYS A 145 -1.98 18.77 -12.10
C CYS A 145 -0.49 19.06 -12.07
N ASN A 146 0.31 18.03 -11.80
CA ASN A 146 1.76 18.10 -11.77
C ASN A 146 2.39 17.51 -13.03
N TYR A 147 1.65 17.46 -14.15
CA TYR A 147 2.19 17.09 -15.45
C TYR A 147 3.49 17.86 -15.74
N ASP A 148 4.55 17.13 -16.06
CA ASP A 148 5.84 17.66 -16.48
C ASP A 148 6.10 17.27 -17.94
N GLU A 149 6.19 18.26 -18.82
CA GLU A 149 6.50 18.05 -20.24
C GLU A 149 7.89 17.45 -20.51
N LEU A 150 8.74 17.42 -19.48
CA LEU A 150 10.06 16.82 -19.52
C LEU A 150 10.09 15.40 -18.94
N ALA A 151 9.01 14.95 -18.28
CA ALA A 151 8.91 13.58 -17.82
C ALA A 151 8.83 12.66 -19.04
N THR A 152 9.67 11.63 -19.03
CA THR A 152 9.68 10.59 -20.07
C THR A 152 9.41 9.21 -19.47
N GLU A 153 9.16 9.12 -18.17
CA GLU A 153 8.68 7.92 -17.50
C GLU A 153 7.73 8.31 -16.37
N ASN A 154 6.59 7.62 -16.28
CA ASN A 154 5.58 7.88 -15.26
C ASN A 154 5.96 7.22 -13.93
N ASP A 155 6.35 8.03 -12.95
CA ASP A 155 6.75 7.56 -11.63
C ASP A 155 5.57 7.31 -10.66
N GLY A 156 4.34 7.41 -11.16
CA GLY A 156 3.11 7.27 -10.39
C GLY A 156 2.82 8.49 -9.50
N THR A 157 3.58 9.58 -9.64
CA THR A 157 3.34 10.81 -8.87
C THR A 157 2.28 11.72 -9.47
N CYS A 158 1.64 11.33 -10.60
CA CYS A 158 0.56 12.09 -11.20
C CYS A 158 -0.54 12.43 -10.19
N GLU A 159 -0.64 13.71 -9.86
CA GLU A 159 -1.60 14.27 -8.93
C GLU A 159 -2.77 14.84 -9.74
N PHE A 160 -3.94 14.26 -9.61
CA PHE A 160 -5.14 14.73 -10.32
C PHE A 160 -6.02 15.64 -9.44
N CYS A 161 -5.75 15.69 -8.13
CA CYS A 161 -6.63 16.29 -7.13
C CYS A 161 -6.25 17.67 -6.60
N SER A 162 -5.01 18.13 -6.80
CA SER A 162 -4.58 19.45 -6.32
C SER A 162 -5.09 20.64 -7.15
N CYS A 163 -5.74 20.37 -8.29
CA CYS A 163 -6.35 21.39 -9.15
C CYS A 163 -7.85 21.55 -8.88
N SER A 164 -8.31 21.44 -7.64
CA SER A 164 -9.74 21.50 -7.28
C SER A 164 -10.47 22.83 -7.58
N ASP A 165 -9.99 23.64 -8.53
CA ASP A 165 -10.72 24.73 -9.20
C ASP A 165 -10.86 24.51 -10.73
N ALA A 166 -10.55 23.31 -11.24
CA ALA A 166 -10.62 23.01 -12.66
C ALA A 166 -11.72 22.00 -12.95
N GLY A 167 -12.94 22.53 -13.11
CA GLY A 167 -13.71 22.35 -14.35
C GLY A 167 -12.90 21.67 -15.45
N THR A 168 -13.41 20.62 -16.07
CA THR A 168 -12.85 20.06 -17.29
C THR A 168 -12.54 21.22 -18.25
N ALA A 169 -11.26 21.42 -18.59
CA ALA A 169 -10.76 22.57 -19.35
C ALA A 169 -11.11 23.99 -18.83
N GLY A 170 -11.51 24.14 -17.56
CA GLY A 170 -11.88 25.39 -16.88
C GLY A 170 -13.32 25.87 -17.10
N TYR A 171 -14.21 25.02 -17.60
CA TYR A 171 -15.66 25.28 -17.68
C TYR A 171 -16.40 24.69 -16.47
N GLY A 172 -17.43 25.37 -15.97
CA GLY A 172 -18.21 24.91 -14.81
C GLY A 172 -19.67 25.36 -14.86
N LEU A 173 -20.47 24.93 -13.89
CA LEU A 173 -21.88 25.36 -13.75
C LEU A 173 -22.09 25.93 -12.35
N GLU A 174 -22.66 27.13 -12.28
CA GLU A 174 -23.01 27.83 -11.05
C GLU A 174 -24.52 28.03 -10.96
N VAL A 175 -25.06 28.00 -9.74
CA VAL A 175 -26.48 28.19 -9.47
C VAL A 175 -26.67 29.31 -8.45
N ASP A 176 -27.19 30.46 -8.90
CA ASP A 176 -27.49 31.61 -8.05
C ASP A 176 -28.94 31.54 -7.56
N VAL A 177 -29.16 31.74 -6.25
CA VAL A 177 -30.49 31.98 -5.69
C VAL A 177 -30.90 33.43 -5.97
N VAL A 178 -31.90 33.64 -6.83
CA VAL A 178 -32.42 34.97 -7.16
C VAL A 178 -33.31 35.49 -6.04
N LEU A 179 -34.28 34.67 -5.59
CA LEU A 179 -35.23 35.06 -4.56
C LEU A 179 -35.92 33.85 -3.94
N GLU A 180 -35.98 33.83 -2.60
CA GLU A 180 -36.90 32.98 -1.85
C GLU A 180 -38.24 33.71 -1.64
N HIS A 181 -39.31 33.16 -2.20
CA HIS A 181 -40.62 33.80 -2.16
C HIS A 181 -41.31 33.50 -0.84
N THR A 182 -41.43 34.51 0.02
CA THR A 182 -42.08 34.38 1.33
C THR A 182 -43.53 34.88 1.36
N THR A 183 -43.99 35.53 0.28
CA THR A 183 -45.32 36.15 0.19
C THR A 183 -45.87 36.07 -1.23
N GLY A 184 -47.19 36.24 -1.41
CA GLY A 184 -47.82 36.23 -2.73
C GLY A 184 -48.20 34.83 -3.20
N VAL A 185 -48.42 34.67 -4.50
CA VAL A 185 -48.80 33.39 -5.13
C VAL A 185 -47.66 32.39 -5.23
N LEU A 186 -46.42 32.88 -5.18
CA LEU A 186 -45.20 32.08 -5.20
C LEU A 186 -44.69 31.71 -3.80
N ALA A 187 -45.44 32.02 -2.73
CA ALA A 187 -44.98 31.81 -1.36
C ALA A 187 -44.62 30.32 -1.12
N GLY A 188 -43.37 30.06 -0.76
CA GLY A 188 -42.80 28.72 -0.56
C GLY A 188 -41.90 28.23 -1.70
N LEU A 189 -41.86 28.94 -2.83
CA LEU A 189 -40.98 28.61 -3.95
C LEU A 189 -39.68 29.44 -3.88
N THR A 190 -38.63 28.94 -4.50
CA THR A 190 -37.35 29.63 -4.70
C THR A 190 -37.06 29.75 -6.19
N THR A 191 -36.62 30.93 -6.63
CA THR A 191 -36.15 31.16 -8.01
C THR A 191 -34.63 31.08 -8.05
N TYR A 192 -34.12 30.30 -8.99
CA TYR A 192 -32.71 30.07 -9.25
C TYR A 192 -32.34 30.52 -10.66
N ARG A 193 -31.07 30.90 -10.87
CA ARG A 193 -30.47 31.12 -12.19
C ARG A 193 -29.23 30.26 -12.35
N LEU A 194 -29.15 29.57 -13.48
CA LEU A 194 -28.04 28.70 -13.83
C LEU A 194 -27.10 29.44 -14.77
N TYR A 195 -25.81 29.38 -14.48
CA TYR A 195 -24.74 30.05 -15.21
C TYR A 195 -23.65 29.08 -15.58
N ILE A 196 -23.25 29.02 -16.84
CA ILE A 196 -22.01 28.33 -17.20
C ILE A 196 -20.84 29.29 -17.04
N THR A 197 -19.81 28.88 -16.30
CA THR A 197 -18.53 29.59 -16.20
C THR A 197 -17.60 29.15 -17.32
N THR A 198 -16.80 30.10 -17.84
CA THR A 198 -15.84 29.83 -18.92
C THR A 198 -14.41 30.16 -18.50
N PRO A 199 -13.39 29.46 -19.03
CA PRO A 199 -11.99 29.71 -18.74
C PRO A 199 -11.47 31.00 -19.39
N HIS A 200 -12.05 31.41 -20.52
CA HIS A 200 -11.68 32.62 -21.23
C HIS A 200 -12.89 33.51 -21.53
N THR A 201 -12.66 34.82 -21.55
CA THR A 201 -13.69 35.83 -21.83
C THR A 201 -14.18 35.84 -23.29
N ASP A 202 -13.48 35.15 -24.19
CA ASP A 202 -13.79 35.07 -25.61
C ASP A 202 -14.29 33.70 -26.07
N ASP A 203 -14.58 32.80 -25.13
CA ASP A 203 -15.29 31.55 -25.44
C ASP A 203 -16.76 31.82 -25.76
N PHE A 204 -17.30 31.11 -26.76
CA PHE A 204 -18.65 31.32 -27.25
C PHE A 204 -19.53 30.08 -27.02
N LEU A 205 -20.60 30.21 -26.23
CA LEU A 205 -21.57 29.15 -26.01
C LEU A 205 -22.51 29.02 -27.22
N SER A 206 -22.27 27.99 -28.03
CA SER A 206 -23.01 27.72 -29.27
C SER A 206 -24.34 27.04 -28.99
N ALA A 207 -24.35 26.01 -28.15
CA ALA A 207 -25.54 25.18 -27.94
C ALA A 207 -25.54 24.52 -26.58
N ILE A 208 -26.74 24.29 -26.05
CA ILE A 208 -27.00 23.29 -25.02
C ILE A 208 -27.85 22.20 -25.66
N PHE A 209 -27.48 20.94 -25.46
CA PHE A 209 -28.05 19.82 -26.20
C PHE A 209 -28.14 18.56 -25.35
N GLY A 210 -28.96 17.60 -25.79
CA GLY A 210 -29.01 16.24 -25.27
C GLY A 210 -29.56 15.25 -26.30
N ASP A 211 -29.29 13.96 -26.10
CA ASP A 211 -29.78 12.82 -26.89
C ASP A 211 -29.71 11.51 -26.07
N ASP A 212 -29.93 10.34 -26.69
CA ASP A 212 -29.89 9.04 -26.01
C ASP A 212 -28.48 8.57 -25.60
N GLN A 213 -27.42 9.20 -26.13
CA GLN A 213 -26.04 8.93 -25.74
C GLN A 213 -25.53 9.94 -24.71
N TYR A 214 -26.00 11.18 -24.78
CA TYR A 214 -25.65 12.30 -23.90
C TYR A 214 -26.95 12.93 -23.36
N PRO A 215 -27.62 12.28 -22.39
CA PRO A 215 -28.93 12.71 -21.93
C PRO A 215 -28.84 14.00 -21.11
N LEU A 216 -29.67 14.98 -21.46
CA LEU A 216 -29.78 16.23 -20.73
C LEU A 216 -31.02 16.19 -19.83
N HIS A 217 -30.81 16.49 -18.55
CA HIS A 217 -31.86 16.55 -17.53
C HIS A 217 -31.75 17.83 -16.73
N ILE A 218 -32.84 18.58 -16.61
CA ILE A 218 -33.01 19.60 -15.56
C ILE A 218 -34.31 19.26 -14.83
N THR A 219 -34.17 18.86 -13.57
CA THR A 219 -35.25 18.28 -12.78
C THR A 219 -35.46 19.05 -11.48
N SER A 220 -36.59 18.79 -10.84
CA SER A 220 -36.82 19.19 -9.46
C SER A 220 -37.51 18.05 -8.71
N THR A 221 -37.27 17.95 -7.40
CA THR A 221 -37.98 17.00 -6.53
C THR A 221 -39.51 17.19 -6.53
N THR A 222 -40.00 18.33 -7.02
CA THR A 222 -41.43 18.62 -7.17
C THR A 222 -41.81 18.96 -8.61
N SER A 223 -42.07 20.23 -8.92
CA SER A 223 -42.47 20.73 -10.22
C SER A 223 -41.92 22.12 -10.46
N PHE A 224 -41.71 22.48 -11.72
CA PHE A 224 -41.35 23.85 -12.10
C PHE A 224 -42.59 24.73 -12.17
N TYR A 225 -42.46 25.94 -11.66
CA TYR A 225 -43.48 26.97 -11.81
C TYR A 225 -43.49 27.49 -13.24
N GLN A 226 -44.67 27.42 -13.86
CA GLN A 226 -44.94 27.96 -15.19
C GLN A 226 -46.18 28.87 -15.17
N HIS A 227 -46.06 30.07 -15.71
CA HIS A 227 -47.12 31.05 -15.80
C HIS A 227 -47.88 30.93 -17.13
N GLU A 228 -49.20 31.16 -17.14
CA GLU A 228 -50.03 31.16 -18.36
C GLU A 228 -49.58 32.16 -19.47
N PHE A 229 -48.83 33.20 -19.12
CA PHE A 229 -48.27 34.18 -20.07
C PHE A 229 -46.75 34.01 -20.23
N GLY A 230 -46.25 32.90 -19.69
CA GLY A 230 -44.87 32.42 -19.72
C GLY A 230 -44.38 32.08 -21.13
N ALA A 231 -43.09 31.79 -21.22
CA ALA A 231 -42.50 31.26 -22.43
C ALA A 231 -41.19 30.52 -22.15
N VAL A 232 -40.99 29.39 -22.84
CA VAL A 232 -39.79 28.53 -22.70
C VAL A 232 -38.47 29.25 -22.89
N LEU A 233 -38.43 30.30 -23.71
CA LEU A 233 -37.25 31.15 -23.89
C LEU A 233 -37.40 32.44 -23.11
N GLY A 234 -36.41 32.75 -22.26
CA GLY A 234 -36.36 34.02 -21.52
C GLY A 234 -36.42 35.25 -22.43
N SER A 235 -35.90 35.14 -23.65
CA SER A 235 -35.97 36.19 -24.68
C SER A 235 -37.39 36.53 -25.15
N SER A 236 -38.33 35.60 -24.96
CA SER A 236 -39.74 35.79 -25.31
C SER A 236 -40.55 36.38 -24.16
N MET A 237 -39.93 36.61 -22.99
CA MET A 237 -40.60 37.20 -21.85
C MET A 237 -40.89 38.68 -22.06
N ASN A 238 -42.15 39.05 -21.85
CA ASN A 238 -42.62 40.41 -22.07
C ASN A 238 -42.73 41.16 -20.74
N SER A 239 -41.68 41.91 -20.41
CA SER A 239 -41.58 42.71 -19.19
C SER A 239 -42.69 43.76 -19.01
N ALA A 240 -43.44 44.12 -20.08
CA ALA A 240 -44.60 45.00 -19.95
C ALA A 240 -45.74 44.39 -19.11
N PHE A 241 -45.77 43.06 -18.95
CA PHE A 241 -46.77 42.38 -18.15
C PHE A 241 -46.43 42.31 -16.66
N TYR A 242 -45.17 42.51 -16.24
CA TYR A 242 -44.74 42.39 -14.83
C TYR A 242 -45.48 43.37 -13.91
N ALA A 243 -45.88 44.53 -14.41
CA ALA A 243 -46.67 45.49 -13.63
C ALA A 243 -48.09 45.00 -13.29
N THR A 244 -48.63 44.06 -14.07
CA THR A 244 -49.97 43.48 -13.87
C THR A 244 -49.90 42.09 -13.26
N PHE A 245 -48.88 41.31 -13.60
CA PHE A 245 -48.59 39.96 -13.12
C PHE A 245 -47.12 39.90 -12.66
N PRO A 246 -46.80 40.36 -11.44
CA PRO A 246 -45.42 40.37 -10.93
C PRO A 246 -44.79 38.98 -10.88
N GLU A 247 -45.60 37.95 -10.65
CA GLU A 247 -45.18 36.55 -10.63
C GLU A 247 -44.63 36.05 -11.97
N LEU A 248 -44.92 36.72 -13.09
CA LEU A 248 -44.41 36.36 -14.42
C LEU A 248 -42.89 36.57 -14.55
N GLU A 249 -42.30 37.46 -13.76
CA GLU A 249 -40.84 37.70 -13.77
C GLU A 249 -40.05 36.47 -13.30
N TYR A 250 -40.70 35.61 -12.50
CA TYR A 250 -40.11 34.42 -11.88
C TYR A 250 -40.57 33.13 -12.55
N ASP A 251 -41.03 33.22 -13.79
CA ASP A 251 -41.34 32.06 -14.63
C ASP A 251 -40.09 31.20 -14.89
N SER A 252 -40.29 29.92 -15.21
CA SER A 252 -39.17 28.99 -15.51
C SER A 252 -38.91 28.94 -17.01
N TRP A 253 -37.67 29.22 -17.44
CA TRP A 253 -37.30 29.31 -18.85
C TRP A 253 -35.81 29.04 -19.08
N VAL A 254 -35.44 28.70 -20.31
CA VAL A 254 -34.04 28.51 -20.76
C VAL A 254 -33.59 29.65 -21.66
N THR A 255 -32.28 29.82 -21.80
CA THR A 255 -31.67 30.91 -22.58
C THR A 255 -30.22 30.59 -22.97
N ILE A 256 -29.61 31.50 -23.74
CA ILE A 256 -28.15 31.65 -23.85
C ILE A 256 -27.85 33.15 -23.66
N GLY A 257 -27.40 33.50 -22.46
CA GLY A 257 -27.02 34.83 -21.98
C GLY A 257 -28.03 35.97 -22.14
N LEU A 258 -29.32 35.67 -22.33
CA LEU A 258 -30.39 36.67 -22.33
C LEU A 258 -31.32 36.52 -21.11
N ASP A 259 -31.57 37.61 -20.39
CA ASP A 259 -32.57 37.71 -19.33
C ASP A 259 -33.83 38.50 -19.74
N GLY A 260 -34.00 38.70 -21.04
CA GLY A 260 -35.12 39.39 -21.67
C GLY A 260 -34.97 39.50 -23.19
N PRO A 261 -35.80 40.32 -23.87
CA PRO A 261 -35.75 40.45 -25.32
C PRO A 261 -34.38 40.91 -25.85
N ALA A 262 -33.88 40.25 -26.89
CA ALA A 262 -32.59 40.54 -27.49
C ALA A 262 -32.45 42.02 -27.93
N GLY A 263 -31.35 42.64 -27.50
CA GLY A 263 -30.93 43.98 -27.82
C GLY A 263 -30.23 44.12 -29.18
N ALA A 264 -29.40 45.17 -29.31
CA ALA A 264 -28.59 45.37 -30.51
C ALA A 264 -27.32 44.50 -30.43
N ASN A 265 -27.07 43.68 -31.46
CA ASN A 265 -25.99 42.68 -31.54
C ASN A 265 -26.19 41.44 -30.65
N GLU A 266 -27.43 41.13 -30.28
CA GLU A 266 -27.79 39.88 -29.60
C GLU A 266 -28.71 39.05 -30.49
N SER A 267 -28.66 37.73 -30.36
CA SER A 267 -29.50 36.79 -31.11
C SER A 267 -30.39 35.98 -30.18
N ILE A 268 -31.65 35.81 -30.58
CA ILE A 268 -32.62 34.97 -29.88
C ILE A 268 -32.21 33.49 -30.06
N PRO A 269 -32.03 32.70 -28.97
CA PRO A 269 -31.79 31.27 -29.05
C PRO A 269 -32.87 30.56 -29.88
N GLN A 270 -32.46 29.62 -30.71
CA GLN A 270 -33.35 28.77 -31.50
C GLN A 270 -33.53 27.42 -30.81
N LEU A 271 -34.69 26.80 -31.00
CA LEU A 271 -35.03 25.51 -30.39
C LEU A 271 -35.16 24.42 -31.46
N ILE A 272 -34.72 23.22 -31.12
CA ILE A 272 -35.02 21.99 -31.85
C ILE A 272 -35.44 20.91 -30.85
N GLU A 273 -36.44 20.12 -31.22
CA GLU A 273 -36.99 19.04 -30.40
C GLU A 273 -37.40 17.85 -31.29
N SER A 274 -37.48 16.68 -30.66
CA SER A 274 -37.97 15.45 -31.27
C SER A 274 -39.46 15.56 -31.65
N THR A 275 -39.85 14.94 -32.77
CA THR A 275 -41.25 14.98 -33.22
C THR A 275 -42.17 14.04 -32.44
N ASN A 276 -41.59 13.08 -31.71
CA ASN A 276 -42.32 12.07 -30.94
C ASN A 276 -42.37 12.40 -29.44
N PHE A 277 -41.42 13.21 -28.94
CA PHE A 277 -41.31 13.62 -27.55
C PHE A 277 -40.94 15.11 -27.49
N SER A 278 -41.76 15.93 -26.83
CA SER A 278 -41.59 17.39 -26.78
C SER A 278 -41.25 17.81 -25.36
N TRP A 279 -39.95 17.95 -25.09
CA TRP A 279 -39.45 18.46 -23.81
C TRP A 279 -40.00 19.86 -23.51
N VAL A 280 -40.22 20.68 -24.54
CA VAL A 280 -40.81 22.02 -24.41
C VAL A 280 -42.23 21.92 -23.85
N THR A 281 -43.06 21.02 -24.37
CA THR A 281 -44.44 20.85 -23.90
C THR A 281 -44.49 20.33 -22.46
N GLN A 282 -43.56 19.44 -22.09
CA GLN A 282 -43.45 18.90 -20.73
C GLN A 282 -43.00 19.98 -19.73
N PHE A 283 -41.95 20.72 -20.09
CA PHE A 283 -41.41 21.79 -19.27
C PHE A 283 -42.42 22.93 -19.06
N GLU A 284 -43.13 23.36 -20.11
CA GLU A 284 -44.21 24.36 -20.03
C GLU A 284 -45.44 23.88 -19.24
N ALA A 285 -45.60 22.57 -19.05
CA ALA A 285 -46.61 21.99 -18.17
C ALA A 285 -46.16 21.91 -16.69
N GLY A 286 -44.95 22.40 -16.38
CA GLY A 286 -44.33 22.34 -15.05
C GLY A 286 -43.60 21.03 -14.74
N GLY A 287 -43.41 20.17 -15.74
CA GLY A 287 -42.62 18.93 -15.61
C GLY A 287 -41.13 19.19 -15.79
N ASN A 288 -40.33 18.15 -15.58
CA ASN A 288 -38.89 18.17 -15.83
C ASN A 288 -38.56 18.49 -17.30
N LEU A 289 -37.36 19.03 -17.52
CA LEU A 289 -36.78 19.20 -18.85
C LEU A 289 -35.86 18.01 -19.11
N ASP A 290 -36.37 17.05 -19.90
CA ASP A 290 -35.67 15.80 -20.23
C ASP A 290 -35.45 15.73 -21.75
N ILE A 291 -34.20 15.49 -22.16
CA ILE A 291 -33.80 15.26 -23.56
C ILE A 291 -32.89 14.04 -23.59
N ASP A 292 -33.49 12.86 -23.71
CA ASP A 292 -32.85 11.54 -23.58
C ASP A 292 -33.23 10.59 -24.74
N ASP A 293 -33.87 11.11 -25.80
CA ASP A 293 -34.30 10.31 -26.94
C ASP A 293 -33.30 10.35 -28.11
N SER A 294 -33.33 9.31 -28.94
CA SER A 294 -32.41 9.14 -30.09
C SER A 294 -32.43 10.24 -31.15
N ILE A 295 -33.44 11.12 -31.17
CA ILE A 295 -33.46 12.31 -32.04
C ILE A 295 -32.77 13.49 -31.36
N GLY A 296 -32.85 13.54 -30.03
CA GLY A 296 -32.32 14.59 -29.19
C GLY A 296 -33.07 15.92 -29.29
N GLY A 297 -32.47 16.94 -28.69
CA GLY A 297 -33.01 18.28 -28.60
C GLY A 297 -31.92 19.27 -28.23
N SER A 298 -32.15 20.55 -28.54
CA SER A 298 -31.18 21.60 -28.25
C SER A 298 -31.81 22.99 -28.27
N TRP A 299 -31.23 23.90 -27.50
CA TRP A 299 -31.33 25.33 -27.77
C TRP A 299 -29.96 25.92 -28.08
N PHE A 300 -29.88 26.74 -29.12
CA PHE A 300 -28.59 27.13 -29.71
C PHE A 300 -28.60 28.51 -30.39
N VAL A 301 -27.41 29.05 -30.59
CA VAL A 301 -27.08 30.21 -31.42
C VAL A 301 -25.88 29.88 -32.32
N LEU A 302 -25.96 30.19 -33.62
CA LEU A 302 -25.00 29.65 -34.60
C LEU A 302 -23.89 30.63 -35.02
N ASP A 303 -24.06 31.93 -34.81
CA ASP A 303 -23.16 32.95 -35.37
C ASP A 303 -22.41 33.71 -34.27
N PRO A 304 -21.10 33.45 -34.08
CA PRO A 304 -20.27 34.22 -33.16
C PRO A 304 -20.11 35.68 -33.60
N GLN A 305 -20.35 36.00 -34.87
CA GLN A 305 -20.26 37.36 -35.39
C GLN A 305 -21.61 38.09 -35.21
N GLY A 306 -21.70 38.85 -34.12
CA GLY A 306 -22.87 39.71 -33.84
C GLY A 306 -23.91 39.07 -32.92
N THR A 307 -23.50 38.09 -32.11
CA THR A 307 -24.29 37.50 -31.02
C THR A 307 -23.51 37.68 -29.71
N ASP A 308 -23.57 38.88 -29.15
CA ASP A 308 -22.83 39.27 -27.95
C ASP A 308 -23.32 38.49 -26.71
N ASN A 309 -24.59 38.05 -26.69
CA ASN A 309 -25.20 37.33 -25.56
C ASN A 309 -24.67 35.89 -25.35
N ALA A 310 -23.89 35.34 -26.27
CA ALA A 310 -23.31 34.01 -26.09
C ALA A 310 -21.83 34.03 -25.67
N TYR A 311 -21.28 35.22 -25.44
CA TYR A 311 -20.01 35.39 -24.76
C TYR A 311 -20.25 35.58 -23.26
N PRO A 312 -19.29 35.17 -22.42
CA PRO A 312 -19.38 35.34 -20.98
C PRO A 312 -19.41 36.82 -20.57
N ASP A 313 -20.09 37.10 -19.47
CA ASP A 313 -20.17 38.42 -18.87
C ASP A 313 -18.86 38.83 -18.15
N ALA A 314 -18.90 39.94 -17.41
CA ALA A 314 -17.72 40.45 -16.70
C ALA A 314 -17.20 39.52 -15.61
N ASP A 315 -18.03 38.60 -15.11
CA ASP A 315 -17.71 37.60 -14.10
C ASP A 315 -17.35 36.24 -14.75
N GLN A 316 -17.17 36.21 -16.07
CA GLN A 316 -16.93 35.01 -16.88
C GLN A 316 -18.09 34.00 -16.88
N ARG A 317 -19.33 34.50 -16.83
CA ARG A 317 -20.53 33.65 -16.73
C ARG A 317 -21.49 33.87 -17.90
N ILE A 318 -22.14 32.80 -18.35
CA ILE A 318 -23.20 32.84 -19.36
C ILE A 318 -24.48 32.29 -18.74
N LEU A 319 -25.53 33.10 -18.65
CA LEU A 319 -26.83 32.66 -18.15
C LEU A 319 -27.43 31.61 -19.08
N VAL A 320 -27.92 30.49 -18.55
CA VAL A 320 -28.47 29.39 -19.38
C VAL A 320 -29.89 28.99 -19.01
N ALA A 321 -30.32 29.24 -17.77
CA ALA A 321 -31.71 29.03 -17.37
C ALA A 321 -32.09 29.87 -16.15
N GLN A 322 -33.40 30.10 -15.99
CA GLN A 322 -34.03 30.50 -14.74
C GLN A 322 -35.09 29.46 -14.40
N ILE A 323 -35.09 28.95 -13.17
CA ILE A 323 -36.04 27.93 -12.72
C ILE A 323 -36.64 28.33 -11.38
N THR A 324 -37.93 28.10 -11.19
CA THR A 324 -38.63 28.41 -9.94
C THR A 324 -39.37 27.17 -9.46
N THR A 325 -39.12 26.75 -8.23
CA THR A 325 -39.70 25.52 -7.66
C THR A 325 -39.74 25.57 -6.13
N ASP A 326 -40.63 24.78 -5.51
CA ASP A 326 -40.66 24.51 -4.06
C ASP A 326 -39.86 23.25 -3.67
N GLY A 327 -39.24 22.59 -4.65
CA GLY A 327 -38.33 21.47 -4.48
C GLY A 327 -36.85 21.89 -4.54
N VAL A 328 -35.98 20.88 -4.59
CA VAL A 328 -34.55 21.05 -4.85
C VAL A 328 -34.33 20.80 -6.34
N PRO A 329 -33.79 21.77 -7.11
CA PRO A 329 -33.49 21.55 -8.52
C PRO A 329 -32.16 20.82 -8.69
N SER A 330 -32.06 19.88 -9.64
CA SER A 330 -30.81 19.18 -9.96
C SER A 330 -30.82 18.74 -11.42
N GLY A 331 -29.65 18.47 -12.00
CA GLY A 331 -29.59 18.05 -13.39
C GLY A 331 -28.20 18.03 -14.01
N THR A 332 -28.14 17.50 -15.22
CA THR A 332 -26.95 17.42 -16.08
C THR A 332 -27.26 18.08 -17.42
N ILE A 333 -26.39 18.98 -17.87
CA ILE A 333 -26.48 19.66 -19.17
C ILE A 333 -25.22 19.39 -20.00
N HIS A 334 -25.40 19.23 -21.30
CA HIS A 334 -24.28 19.21 -22.23
C HIS A 334 -24.21 20.50 -23.03
N ALA A 335 -23.06 21.16 -23.01
CA ALA A 335 -22.82 22.46 -23.64
C ALA A 335 -21.74 22.36 -24.72
N GLN A 336 -21.95 23.04 -25.84
CA GLN A 336 -20.98 23.17 -26.93
C GLN A 336 -20.39 24.59 -26.94
N PHE A 337 -19.07 24.66 -26.88
CA PHE A 337 -18.31 25.90 -26.98
C PHE A 337 -17.52 25.99 -28.27
N PHE A 338 -17.42 27.20 -28.81
CA PHE A 338 -16.37 27.56 -29.77
C PHE A 338 -15.27 28.27 -28.99
N ASN A 339 -14.13 27.59 -28.80
CA ASN A 339 -13.02 28.11 -28.01
C ASN A 339 -12.48 29.37 -28.69
N HIS A 340 -12.33 30.46 -27.93
CA HIS A 340 -11.97 31.79 -28.44
C HIS A 340 -12.84 32.25 -29.65
N GLY A 341 -14.11 31.82 -29.69
CA GLY A 341 -15.07 32.13 -30.75
C GLY A 341 -14.82 31.43 -32.09
N SER A 342 -13.92 30.45 -32.15
CA SER A 342 -13.55 29.72 -33.37
C SER A 342 -14.45 28.52 -33.63
N GLN A 343 -15.28 28.56 -34.67
CA GLN A 343 -16.13 27.43 -35.10
C GLN A 343 -15.34 26.17 -35.54
N MET A 344 -14.02 26.27 -35.70
CA MET A 344 -13.15 25.14 -36.02
C MET A 344 -12.56 24.46 -34.78
N ASP A 345 -12.70 25.08 -33.61
CA ASP A 345 -12.17 24.63 -32.33
C ASP A 345 -13.34 24.49 -31.35
N VAL A 346 -13.82 23.25 -31.20
CA VAL A 346 -15.10 22.96 -30.56
C VAL A 346 -14.88 22.09 -29.34
N SER A 347 -15.30 22.57 -28.17
CA SER A 347 -15.37 21.79 -26.94
C SER A 347 -16.82 21.37 -26.66
N ARG A 348 -17.00 20.17 -26.12
CA ARG A 348 -18.29 19.68 -25.60
C ARG A 348 -18.09 19.32 -24.15
N MET A 349 -18.86 19.94 -23.28
CA MET A 349 -18.74 19.82 -21.83
C MET A 349 -20.00 19.19 -21.29
N GLU A 350 -19.84 18.25 -20.36
CA GLU A 350 -20.90 17.81 -19.45
C GLU A 350 -20.77 18.58 -18.15
N LEU A 351 -21.86 19.18 -17.70
CA LEU A 351 -21.91 20.01 -16.50
C LEU A 351 -23.14 19.61 -15.69
N SER A 352 -23.02 19.35 -14.40
CA SER A 352 -24.17 18.98 -13.56
C SER A 352 -24.32 19.90 -12.35
N PHE A 353 -25.44 19.80 -11.66
CA PHE A 353 -25.69 20.52 -10.41
C PHE A 353 -26.70 19.78 -9.56
N ASP A 354 -26.58 19.93 -8.25
CA ASP A 354 -27.57 19.50 -7.27
C ASP A 354 -27.87 20.64 -6.29
N GLY A 355 -29.11 21.12 -6.25
CA GLY A 355 -29.53 22.28 -5.48
C GLY A 355 -28.80 23.56 -5.90
N THR A 356 -28.02 24.13 -4.97
CA THR A 356 -27.19 25.32 -5.22
C THR A 356 -25.71 24.96 -5.45
N THR A 357 -25.35 23.68 -5.36
CA THR A 357 -24.01 23.19 -5.65
C THR A 357 -23.96 22.74 -7.10
N GLY A 358 -23.32 23.51 -7.96
CA GLY A 358 -23.03 23.09 -9.33
C GLY A 358 -21.71 22.32 -9.41
N THR A 359 -21.48 21.60 -10.50
CA THR A 359 -20.19 20.98 -10.79
C THR A 359 -19.15 22.08 -10.97
N GLN A 360 -18.30 22.22 -9.97
CA GLN A 360 -16.90 21.94 -10.20
C GLN A 360 -16.79 20.41 -10.31
N PRO A 361 -16.15 19.83 -11.34
CA PRO A 361 -15.80 18.44 -11.33
C PRO A 361 -14.76 18.27 -10.24
N SER A 362 -15.20 18.00 -9.02
CA SER A 362 -14.33 17.40 -8.02
C SER A 362 -14.28 15.92 -8.35
N THR A 363 -13.38 15.57 -9.27
CA THR A 363 -13.01 14.18 -9.59
C THR A 363 -12.16 13.59 -8.46
N CYS A 364 -12.51 13.80 -7.19
CA CYS A 364 -11.68 13.45 -6.03
C CYS A 364 -12.57 13.25 -4.81
N GLY A 365 -12.55 12.05 -4.25
CA GLY A 365 -13.23 11.67 -3.01
C GLY A 365 -13.11 10.17 -2.79
N CYS A 366 -13.65 9.64 -1.70
CA CYS A 366 -13.50 8.22 -1.45
C CYS A 366 -14.35 7.36 -2.41
N THR A 367 -13.69 6.51 -3.19
CA THR A 367 -14.33 5.56 -4.13
C THR A 367 -14.58 4.18 -3.53
N ASP A 368 -14.04 3.90 -2.34
CA ASP A 368 -14.22 2.62 -1.65
C ASP A 368 -15.59 2.54 -0.98
N ILE A 369 -16.44 1.64 -1.47
CA ILE A 369 -17.82 1.42 -0.99
C ILE A 369 -17.90 1.02 0.50
N LEU A 370 -16.80 0.54 1.08
CA LEU A 370 -16.73 0.15 2.49
C LEU A 370 -16.26 1.29 3.41
N ALA A 371 -15.82 2.41 2.86
CA ALA A 371 -15.41 3.58 3.64
C ALA A 371 -16.61 4.40 4.12
N CYS A 372 -16.43 5.06 5.26
CA CYS A 372 -17.46 5.88 5.90
C CYS A 372 -17.77 7.18 5.19
N ASN A 373 -16.84 7.67 4.37
CA ASN A 373 -17.03 8.81 3.48
C ASN A 373 -17.08 8.40 2.00
N TYR A 374 -17.42 7.15 1.71
CA TYR A 374 -17.71 6.71 0.34
C TYR A 374 -18.67 7.67 -0.35
N SER A 375 -18.29 8.11 -1.55
CA SER A 375 -19.14 8.92 -2.42
C SER A 375 -19.36 8.16 -3.73
N PRO A 376 -20.61 7.86 -4.11
CA PRO A 376 -20.89 7.18 -5.38
C PRO A 376 -20.66 8.07 -6.61
N ASP A 377 -20.43 9.36 -6.41
CA ASP A 377 -20.36 10.39 -7.46
C ASP A 377 -18.91 10.80 -7.80
N VAL A 378 -17.89 10.05 -7.35
CA VAL A 378 -16.46 10.33 -7.62
C VAL A 378 -15.79 9.12 -8.27
N ASP A 379 -14.94 9.37 -9.27
CA ASP A 379 -14.27 8.32 -10.07
C ASP A 379 -12.78 8.14 -9.71
N ILE A 380 -12.21 9.00 -8.87
CA ILE A 380 -10.78 8.97 -8.49
C ILE A 380 -10.68 9.12 -6.97
N ASP A 381 -9.97 8.17 -6.35
CA ASP A 381 -9.68 8.18 -4.93
C ASP A 381 -8.61 9.23 -4.60
N ASP A 382 -8.94 10.20 -3.75
CA ASP A 382 -8.02 11.22 -3.27
C ASP A 382 -7.29 10.83 -1.97
N GLY A 383 -7.43 9.56 -1.56
CA GLY A 383 -6.90 9.03 -0.32
C GLY A 383 -7.64 9.55 0.92
N SER A 384 -8.80 10.21 0.74
CA SER A 384 -9.63 10.65 1.86
C SER A 384 -10.46 9.52 2.46
N CYS A 385 -10.48 8.32 1.87
CA CYS A 385 -11.18 7.16 2.42
C CYS A 385 -10.79 6.92 3.88
N PHE A 386 -11.77 7.06 4.77
CA PHE A 386 -11.62 6.60 6.13
C PHE A 386 -12.65 5.51 6.41
N PHE A 387 -12.20 4.47 7.07
CA PHE A 387 -13.02 3.32 7.43
C PHE A 387 -13.43 3.45 8.90
N ALA A 388 -14.52 2.80 9.28
CA ALA A 388 -14.81 2.62 10.68
C ALA A 388 -13.72 1.76 11.31
N ASP A 389 -13.29 2.10 12.52
CA ASP A 389 -12.39 1.22 13.27
C ASP A 389 -13.05 -0.17 13.42
N PRO A 390 -12.28 -1.27 13.36
CA PRO A 390 -12.84 -2.61 13.48
C PRO A 390 -13.82 -2.70 14.68
N GLY A 391 -15.01 -3.24 14.46
CA GLY A 391 -16.10 -3.36 15.45
C GLY A 391 -16.89 -2.09 15.78
N TYR A 392 -16.52 -0.93 15.26
CA TYR A 392 -17.32 0.30 15.33
C TYR A 392 -18.04 0.55 14.00
N ASP A 393 -19.10 1.36 14.02
CA ASP A 393 -19.72 1.93 12.84
C ASP A 393 -19.09 3.28 12.46
N CYS A 394 -19.56 3.86 11.35
CA CYS A 394 -19.02 5.10 10.80
C CYS A 394 -19.28 6.36 11.64
N ASP A 395 -20.18 6.29 12.61
CA ASP A 395 -20.40 7.35 13.60
C ASP A 395 -19.54 7.13 14.87
N GLY A 396 -18.68 6.11 14.86
CA GLY A 396 -17.84 5.71 15.99
C GLY A 396 -18.63 5.00 17.08
N VAL A 397 -19.81 4.44 16.77
CA VAL A 397 -20.63 3.68 17.71
C VAL A 397 -20.26 2.22 17.63
N CYS A 398 -20.05 1.61 18.78
CA CYS A 398 -19.74 0.20 18.83
C CYS A 398 -20.87 -0.71 18.33
N LEU A 399 -20.55 -1.73 17.53
CA LEU A 399 -21.49 -2.71 16.99
C LEU A 399 -21.87 -3.83 17.99
N ASP A 400 -20.97 -4.17 18.92
CA ASP A 400 -21.17 -5.13 20.01
C ASP A 400 -20.53 -4.56 21.30
N ASP A 401 -21.37 -3.91 22.11
CA ASP A 401 -21.05 -3.27 23.39
C ASP A 401 -22.04 -3.78 24.45
N VAL A 402 -21.65 -4.82 25.18
CA VAL A 402 -22.53 -5.52 26.12
C VAL A 402 -22.79 -4.73 27.39
N ASP A 403 -21.85 -3.90 27.83
CA ASP A 403 -21.91 -3.19 29.10
C ASP A 403 -22.32 -1.71 28.97
N GLY A 404 -22.25 -1.16 27.75
CA GLY A 404 -22.74 0.14 27.32
C GLY A 404 -21.78 1.30 27.58
N ASP A 405 -20.47 1.03 27.72
CA ASP A 405 -19.47 2.05 28.03
C ASP A 405 -18.93 2.80 26.79
N GLY A 406 -19.26 2.32 25.59
CA GLY A 406 -18.88 2.90 24.31
C GLY A 406 -17.61 2.30 23.68
N VAL A 407 -17.04 1.24 24.26
CA VAL A 407 -15.93 0.45 23.71
C VAL A 407 -16.46 -0.93 23.31
N CYS A 408 -16.01 -1.48 22.18
CA CYS A 408 -16.50 -2.80 21.78
C CYS A 408 -15.84 -3.95 22.52
N ASP A 409 -16.64 -4.97 22.83
CA ASP A 409 -16.24 -6.20 23.52
C ASP A 409 -14.91 -6.80 23.00
N PRO A 410 -14.61 -6.85 21.67
CA PRO A 410 -13.34 -7.40 21.18
C PRO A 410 -12.11 -6.53 21.45
N PHE A 411 -12.30 -5.24 21.74
CA PHE A 411 -11.26 -4.25 22.01
C PHE A 411 -11.23 -3.79 23.47
N GLU A 412 -12.06 -4.40 24.32
CA GLU A 412 -11.97 -4.20 25.75
C GLU A 412 -10.59 -4.65 26.26
N LEU A 413 -9.83 -3.69 26.78
CA LEU A 413 -8.58 -3.97 27.45
C LEU A 413 -8.86 -4.14 28.94
N TYR A 414 -8.81 -5.40 29.35
CA TYR A 414 -8.92 -5.85 30.73
C TYR A 414 -7.72 -5.34 31.55
N GLY A 415 -7.99 -4.54 32.57
CA GLY A 415 -6.97 -4.03 33.48
C GLY A 415 -7.56 -3.17 34.59
N CYS A 416 -6.77 -2.26 35.15
CA CYS A 416 -7.22 -1.43 36.26
C CYS A 416 -7.82 -0.09 35.79
N THR A 417 -9.11 0.10 36.06
CA THR A 417 -9.92 1.27 35.67
C THR A 417 -10.11 2.28 36.80
N ASP A 418 -9.69 1.97 38.04
CA ASP A 418 -9.82 2.88 39.20
C ASP A 418 -8.71 3.94 39.20
N PRO A 419 -9.03 5.25 39.02
CA PRO A 419 -8.04 6.33 39.02
C PRO A 419 -7.24 6.51 40.32
N LEU A 420 -7.63 5.82 41.39
CA LEU A 420 -6.93 5.81 42.68
C LEU A 420 -5.91 4.67 42.82
N ALA A 421 -5.86 3.74 41.88
CA ALA A 421 -4.90 2.63 41.87
C ALA A 421 -3.59 3.03 41.18
N CYS A 422 -2.51 2.33 41.53
CA CYS A 422 -1.16 2.65 41.08
C CYS A 422 -0.83 2.11 39.68
N ASN A 423 -1.52 1.06 39.25
CA ASN A 423 -1.51 0.61 37.85
C ASN A 423 -2.73 1.08 37.06
N TYR A 424 -3.39 2.14 37.52
CA TYR A 424 -4.40 2.80 36.70
C TYR A 424 -3.77 3.23 35.38
N ALA A 425 -4.43 2.85 34.28
CA ALA A 425 -4.15 3.40 32.97
C ALA A 425 -5.46 3.78 32.30
N ASP A 426 -5.45 4.90 31.60
CA ASP A 426 -6.61 5.48 30.94
C ASP A 426 -7.04 4.73 29.67
N PHE A 427 -6.29 3.71 29.26
CA PHE A 427 -6.60 2.84 28.12
C PHE A 427 -7.22 1.49 28.50
N TYR A 428 -7.26 1.13 29.79
CA TYR A 428 -8.07 -0.02 30.22
C TYR A 428 -9.53 0.39 30.27
N THR A 429 -10.37 -0.40 29.64
CA THR A 429 -11.79 -0.09 29.47
C THR A 429 -12.64 -0.99 30.36
N GLU A 430 -12.12 -2.16 30.75
CA GLU A 430 -12.83 -3.13 31.59
C GLU A 430 -12.01 -3.54 32.82
N GLU A 431 -12.65 -3.57 33.99
CA GLU A 431 -12.00 -3.89 35.26
C GLU A 431 -11.81 -5.40 35.44
N ASP A 432 -10.56 -5.86 35.42
CA ASP A 432 -10.23 -7.29 35.55
C ASP A 432 -9.83 -7.71 36.99
N GLY A 433 -9.80 -6.74 37.91
CA GLY A 433 -9.37 -6.93 39.29
C GLY A 433 -7.85 -6.87 39.47
N SER A 434 -7.10 -6.42 38.48
CA SER A 434 -5.65 -6.18 38.56
C SER A 434 -5.29 -4.90 39.32
N CYS A 435 -6.25 -4.04 39.70
CA CYS A 435 -5.97 -2.84 40.48
C CYS A 435 -5.17 -3.15 41.75
N PHE A 436 -3.96 -2.58 41.83
CA PHE A 436 -3.20 -2.54 43.06
C PHE A 436 -3.06 -1.09 43.52
N TYR A 437 -3.12 -0.93 44.82
CA TYR A 437 -3.00 0.37 45.47
C TYR A 437 -1.65 0.44 46.18
N GLY A 438 -1.18 1.65 46.45
CA GLY A 438 0.03 1.87 47.24
C GLY A 438 -0.10 1.15 48.57
N PHE A 439 0.97 0.50 49.01
CA PHE A 439 1.00 -0.14 50.32
C PHE A 439 0.68 0.90 51.40
N GLU A 440 0.06 0.47 52.50
CA GLU A 440 -0.22 1.33 53.64
C GLU A 440 1.06 2.12 54.00
N PHE A 441 0.95 3.46 54.06
CA PHE A 441 2.01 4.46 54.30
C PHE A 441 2.85 4.94 53.09
N TYR A 442 2.84 4.24 51.95
CA TYR A 442 3.54 4.66 50.72
C TYR A 442 2.56 5.13 49.63
N ASP A 443 3.03 6.02 48.75
CA ASP A 443 2.36 6.36 47.51
C ASP A 443 2.67 5.32 46.39
N CYS A 444 2.16 5.59 45.19
CA CYS A 444 2.25 4.66 44.05
C CYS A 444 3.66 4.50 43.46
N ASP A 445 4.56 5.44 43.74
CA ASP A 445 5.96 5.37 43.34
C ASP A 445 6.83 4.70 44.42
N GLY A 446 6.18 4.19 45.48
CA GLY A 446 6.86 3.63 46.64
C GLY A 446 7.51 4.71 47.52
N ILE A 447 7.11 5.97 47.38
CA ILE A 447 7.62 7.08 48.19
C ILE A 447 6.77 7.20 49.43
N CYS A 448 7.42 7.39 50.57
CA CYS A 448 6.72 7.52 51.81
C CYS A 448 5.89 8.82 51.92
N ILE A 449 4.65 8.71 52.42
CA ILE A 449 3.75 9.85 52.64
C ILE A 449 4.15 10.68 53.88
N ASN A 450 4.68 10.03 54.93
CA ASN A 450 5.21 10.66 56.16
C ASN A 450 6.64 10.16 56.43
N ASP A 451 7.64 10.96 56.05
CA ASP A 451 9.06 10.66 56.22
C ASP A 451 9.73 11.90 56.85
N LEU A 452 9.95 11.84 58.17
CA LEU A 452 10.38 12.96 58.99
C LEU A 452 11.89 13.25 58.85
N ASP A 453 12.70 12.22 58.65
CA ASP A 453 14.16 12.33 58.58
C ASP A 453 14.71 12.31 57.13
N GLY A 454 13.87 11.92 56.17
CA GLY A 454 14.09 12.01 54.74
C GLY A 454 14.88 10.84 54.15
N ASP A 455 14.92 9.69 54.82
CA ASP A 455 15.70 8.52 54.40
C ASP A 455 14.97 7.59 53.42
N GLY A 456 13.67 7.85 53.16
CA GLY A 456 12.83 7.11 52.23
C GLY A 456 11.99 6.00 52.86
N VAL A 457 12.07 5.80 54.18
CA VAL A 457 11.22 4.89 54.95
C VAL A 457 10.17 5.69 55.71
N CYS A 458 8.97 5.12 55.87
CA CYS A 458 7.91 5.84 56.57
C CYS A 458 8.05 5.82 58.07
N ASP A 459 7.73 6.95 58.71
CA ASP A 459 7.68 7.12 60.17
C ASP A 459 6.93 5.95 60.86
N GLU A 460 5.86 5.43 60.24
CA GLU A 460 5.07 4.31 60.79
C GLU A 460 5.70 2.92 60.60
N LEU A 461 6.69 2.81 59.71
CA LEU A 461 7.42 1.59 59.34
C LEU A 461 8.91 1.64 59.72
N GLU A 462 9.36 2.73 60.33
CA GLU A 462 10.72 2.87 60.80
C GLU A 462 11.08 1.77 61.79
N ILE A 463 12.24 1.15 61.57
CA ILE A 463 12.83 0.16 62.47
C ILE A 463 13.94 0.89 63.26
N PRO A 464 13.73 1.17 64.56
CA PRO A 464 14.73 1.83 65.38
C PRO A 464 15.96 0.93 65.57
N GLY A 465 17.15 1.45 65.31
CA GLY A 465 18.42 0.75 65.50
C GLY A 465 19.60 1.52 64.91
N CYS A 466 20.82 1.00 65.01
CA CYS A 466 21.99 1.75 64.52
C CYS A 466 22.08 1.79 62.98
N THR A 467 22.11 3.00 62.39
CA THR A 467 22.21 3.22 60.93
C THR A 467 23.62 3.59 60.46
N ASP A 468 24.61 3.71 61.35
CA ASP A 468 26.01 4.01 60.99
C ASP A 468 26.74 2.73 60.50
N PRO A 469 27.10 2.59 59.21
CA PRO A 469 27.77 1.41 58.68
C PRO A 469 29.19 1.19 59.22
N LEU A 470 29.72 2.14 59.99
CA LEU A 470 31.01 2.02 60.70
C LEU A 470 30.85 1.59 62.16
N ALA A 471 29.62 1.43 62.67
CA ALA A 471 29.34 0.95 64.01
C ALA A 471 29.14 -0.58 64.04
N CYS A 472 29.61 -1.24 65.10
CA CYS A 472 29.62 -2.70 65.18
C CYS A 472 28.21 -3.35 65.17
N ASN A 473 27.20 -2.72 65.79
CA ASN A 473 25.80 -3.18 65.77
C ASN A 473 24.98 -2.48 64.69
N PHE A 474 25.62 -2.01 63.61
CA PHE A 474 24.93 -1.52 62.43
C PHE A 474 23.87 -2.54 62.03
N ASN A 475 22.61 -2.11 62.07
CA ASN A 475 21.52 -2.93 61.61
C ASN A 475 21.18 -2.46 60.19
N PRO A 476 21.50 -3.24 59.15
CA PRO A 476 21.13 -2.87 57.78
C PRO A 476 19.60 -2.83 57.56
N GLU A 477 18.81 -3.36 58.50
CA GLU A 477 17.35 -3.22 58.52
C GLU A 477 16.86 -2.04 59.39
N ALA A 478 17.74 -1.35 60.11
CA ALA A 478 17.36 -0.15 60.83
C ALA A 478 17.27 1.03 59.86
N THR A 479 16.20 1.80 60.03
CA THR A 479 15.86 2.94 59.18
C THR A 479 15.66 4.20 60.03
N ASP A 480 15.83 4.11 61.36
CA ASP A 480 15.88 5.26 62.27
C ASP A 480 16.98 5.04 63.33
N ASP A 481 17.90 5.99 63.48
CA ASP A 481 18.98 5.90 64.47
C ASP A 481 18.46 6.15 65.89
N ASP A 482 18.24 5.06 66.62
CA ASP A 482 17.76 5.10 68.00
C ASP A 482 18.86 5.46 69.02
N GLY A 483 20.07 5.77 68.54
CA GLY A 483 21.24 6.10 69.35
C GLY A 483 21.94 4.87 69.93
N SER A 484 21.67 3.67 69.41
CA SER A 484 22.31 2.42 69.83
C SER A 484 23.66 2.15 69.20
N CYS A 485 24.18 3.00 68.30
CA CYS A 485 25.46 2.75 67.61
C CYS A 485 26.67 2.54 68.57
N GLY A 486 27.18 1.30 68.58
CA GLY A 486 28.29 0.75 69.36
C GLY A 486 27.98 -0.57 70.09
N GLY A 487 28.71 -1.67 69.77
CA GLY A 487 28.65 -3.03 70.37
C GLY A 487 28.65 -4.17 69.33
N ASP A 488 29.18 -5.37 69.65
CA ASP A 488 29.42 -6.61 68.84
C ASP A 488 28.87 -6.71 67.38
N GLN A 489 29.72 -7.13 66.43
CA GLN A 489 29.37 -7.33 65.01
C GLN A 489 28.58 -8.63 64.77
N VAL A 490 27.68 -8.62 63.79
CA VAL A 490 26.82 -9.77 63.45
C VAL A 490 27.64 -11.03 63.10
N ASN A 491 28.76 -10.87 62.38
CA ASN A 491 29.65 -11.96 62.00
C ASN A 491 30.72 -12.30 63.04
N ASP A 492 30.65 -11.73 64.24
CA ASP A 492 31.40 -12.23 65.40
C ASP A 492 30.85 -13.59 65.84
N PHE A 493 29.58 -13.86 65.51
CA PHE A 493 28.93 -15.14 65.74
C PHE A 493 28.71 -15.90 64.44
N CYS A 494 28.84 -17.22 64.52
CA CYS A 494 28.59 -18.14 63.42
C CYS A 494 27.19 -17.99 62.82
N VAL A 495 26.17 -17.68 63.63
CA VAL A 495 24.77 -17.53 63.17
C VAL A 495 24.61 -16.31 62.25
N GLY A 496 25.54 -15.36 62.30
CA GLY A 496 25.60 -14.15 61.48
C GLY A 496 26.76 -14.13 60.47
N ALA A 497 27.29 -15.30 60.10
CA ALA A 497 28.40 -15.42 59.15
C ALA A 497 28.09 -14.72 57.82
N PHE A 498 28.96 -13.79 57.40
CA PHE A 498 28.76 -13.02 56.17
C PHE A 498 28.95 -13.86 54.91
N VAL A 499 28.02 -13.77 53.97
CA VAL A 499 28.08 -14.53 52.71
C VAL A 499 29.20 -13.97 51.82
N ILE A 500 30.09 -14.85 51.34
CA ILE A 500 31.11 -14.54 50.35
C ILE A 500 30.88 -15.38 49.08
N GLU A 501 30.81 -14.70 47.93
CA GLU A 501 30.54 -15.33 46.63
C GLU A 501 31.84 -15.77 45.94
N CYS A 502 31.78 -16.87 45.18
CA CYS A 502 32.94 -17.38 44.44
C CYS A 502 33.56 -16.31 43.52
N GLY A 503 34.89 -16.16 43.57
CA GLY A 503 35.63 -15.17 42.77
C GLY A 503 35.74 -13.78 43.41
N THR A 504 35.16 -13.57 44.59
CA THR A 504 35.22 -12.27 45.31
C THR A 504 36.32 -12.25 46.37
N SER A 505 36.64 -11.04 46.85
CA SER A 505 37.46 -10.83 48.04
C SER A 505 36.83 -9.79 48.97
N VAL A 506 37.08 -9.93 50.27
CA VAL A 506 36.58 -9.04 51.33
C VAL A 506 37.74 -8.61 52.22
N VAL A 507 37.86 -7.32 52.47
CA VAL A 507 38.83 -6.76 53.42
C VAL A 507 38.11 -6.51 54.74
N ALA A 508 38.62 -7.07 55.83
CA ALA A 508 38.06 -6.93 57.16
C ALA A 508 39.15 -6.71 58.21
N ASN A 509 38.75 -6.30 59.41
CA ASN A 509 39.64 -6.03 60.53
C ASN A 509 38.99 -6.57 61.82
N ASN A 510 39.77 -7.26 62.66
CA ASN A 510 39.31 -7.87 63.91
C ASN A 510 39.87 -7.18 65.18
N GLU A 511 40.19 -5.88 65.10
CA GLU A 511 40.93 -5.11 66.12
C GLU A 511 40.06 -4.60 67.29
N GLU A 512 38.73 -4.48 67.14
CA GLU A 512 37.78 -4.17 68.23
C GLU A 512 36.40 -4.86 68.07
N CYS A 513 35.89 -5.43 69.17
CA CYS A 513 34.64 -6.19 69.33
C CYS A 513 34.64 -7.57 68.66
N VAL A 514 35.09 -8.60 69.38
CA VAL A 514 34.87 -10.01 68.98
C VAL A 514 34.53 -10.82 70.23
N GLU A 515 33.29 -11.30 70.30
CA GLU A 515 32.88 -12.35 71.25
C GLU A 515 33.28 -13.72 70.71
N VAL A 516 33.27 -14.72 71.59
CA VAL A 516 33.98 -15.98 71.36
C VAL A 516 33.01 -17.16 71.28
N ASP A 517 32.75 -17.66 70.08
CA ASP A 517 31.93 -18.87 69.84
C ASP A 517 32.68 -20.15 70.24
N ASP A 518 32.01 -21.11 70.87
CA ASP A 518 32.61 -22.42 71.16
C ASP A 518 32.81 -23.23 69.86
N VAL A 519 34.01 -23.14 69.27
CA VAL A 519 34.36 -23.88 68.05
C VAL A 519 35.05 -25.22 68.33
N PRO A 520 34.70 -26.30 67.59
CA PRO A 520 35.44 -27.55 67.66
C PRO A 520 36.84 -27.40 67.04
N SER A 521 37.78 -28.22 67.52
CA SER A 521 39.14 -28.25 66.97
C SER A 521 39.12 -28.58 65.48
N CYS A 522 39.80 -27.76 64.68
CA CYS A 522 40.01 -27.96 63.25
C CYS A 522 41.52 -27.98 62.96
N ALA A 523 41.97 -28.92 62.13
CA ALA A 523 43.34 -29.04 61.63
C ALA A 523 44.50 -28.79 62.63
N GLY A 524 44.38 -29.25 63.88
CA GLY A 524 45.52 -29.33 64.82
C GLY A 524 45.63 -28.23 65.86
N LEU A 525 44.82 -27.16 65.80
CA LEU A 525 44.72 -26.21 66.92
C LEU A 525 43.95 -26.82 68.11
N PRO A 526 44.41 -26.59 69.36
CA PRO A 526 43.66 -27.00 70.55
C PRO A 526 42.31 -26.29 70.61
N ALA A 527 41.31 -26.94 71.21
CA ALA A 527 39.93 -26.42 71.39
C ALA A 527 39.84 -25.24 72.39
N SER A 528 40.79 -24.32 72.35
CA SER A 528 40.76 -23.04 73.05
C SER A 528 40.54 -21.96 72.01
N ASN A 529 39.34 -21.42 72.07
CA ASN A 529 38.79 -20.32 71.30
C ASN A 529 39.82 -19.26 70.87
N PRO A 530 39.98 -18.96 69.57
CA PRO A 530 40.79 -17.82 69.16
C PRO A 530 40.01 -16.53 69.47
N SER A 531 40.57 -15.66 70.30
CA SER A 531 40.03 -14.32 70.50
C SER A 531 40.15 -13.58 69.16
N GLY A 532 39.07 -13.01 68.62
CA GLY A 532 39.16 -12.18 67.42
C GLY A 532 38.81 -12.85 66.08
N GLY A 533 38.04 -13.94 66.04
CA GLY A 533 37.62 -14.56 64.77
C GLY A 533 36.37 -13.93 64.12
N LEU A 534 36.39 -13.75 62.80
CA LEU A 534 35.22 -13.33 62.00
C LEU A 534 34.69 -14.48 61.13
N TRP A 535 33.37 -14.62 61.08
CA TRP A 535 32.68 -15.68 60.36
C TRP A 535 32.20 -15.25 58.97
N TYR A 536 32.39 -16.13 58.00
CA TYR A 536 31.89 -16.03 56.64
C TYR A 536 31.19 -17.32 56.23
N SER A 537 30.37 -17.27 55.20
CA SER A 537 29.71 -18.46 54.64
C SER A 537 29.72 -18.44 53.12
N PHE A 538 29.69 -19.61 52.50
CA PHE A 538 29.52 -19.73 51.05
C PHE A 538 28.85 -21.05 50.71
N VAL A 539 28.24 -21.13 49.52
CA VAL A 539 27.62 -22.35 49.01
C VAL A 539 28.61 -23.11 48.12
N GLY A 540 28.81 -24.39 48.39
CA GLY A 540 29.72 -25.24 47.64
C GLY A 540 29.28 -25.41 46.18
N THR A 541 30.25 -25.34 45.26
CA THR A 541 30.04 -25.47 43.81
C THR A 541 30.15 -26.90 43.29
N GLY A 542 30.41 -27.87 44.18
CA GLY A 542 30.70 -29.26 43.81
C GLY A 542 32.08 -29.47 43.19
N GLY A 543 32.89 -28.41 43.09
CA GLY A 543 34.29 -28.45 42.65
C GLY A 543 35.27 -28.05 43.75
N GLU A 544 36.55 -27.93 43.37
CA GLU A 544 37.61 -27.46 44.26
C GLU A 544 37.41 -25.98 44.61
N VAL A 545 37.52 -25.65 45.89
CA VAL A 545 37.42 -24.30 46.43
C VAL A 545 38.73 -23.95 47.11
N THR A 546 39.26 -22.78 46.79
CA THR A 546 40.44 -22.16 47.40
C THR A 546 40.00 -20.93 48.17
N LEU A 547 40.28 -20.90 49.47
CA LEU A 547 40.15 -19.72 50.32
C LEU A 547 41.55 -19.27 50.74
N THR A 548 41.86 -18.00 50.60
CA THR A 548 43.18 -17.48 50.97
C THR A 548 43.11 -16.09 51.56
N THR A 549 43.96 -15.84 52.56
CA THR A 549 44.19 -14.49 53.09
C THR A 549 45.51 -13.89 52.61
N CYS A 550 46.07 -14.41 51.52
CA CYS A 550 47.37 -14.00 51.01
C CYS A 550 47.26 -12.67 50.24
N SER A 551 47.26 -11.59 51.01
CA SER A 551 47.20 -10.21 50.54
C SER A 551 48.24 -9.36 51.26
N PRO A 552 48.80 -8.33 50.60
CA PRO A 552 49.63 -7.33 51.28
C PRO A 552 48.85 -6.50 52.32
N LEU A 553 47.51 -6.59 52.33
CA LEU A 553 46.65 -5.97 53.34
C LEU A 553 46.54 -6.80 54.63
N THR A 554 46.99 -8.06 54.60
CA THR A 554 47.00 -8.93 55.77
C THR A 554 48.18 -8.57 56.69
N THR A 555 47.86 -8.18 57.92
CA THR A 555 48.80 -7.54 58.86
C THR A 555 49.15 -8.39 60.09
N PHE A 556 48.52 -9.56 60.25
CA PHE A 556 48.70 -10.47 61.37
C PHE A 556 48.71 -11.93 60.91
N ASP A 557 49.11 -12.84 61.80
CA ASP A 557 49.20 -14.27 61.54
C ASP A 557 47.79 -14.90 61.52
N THR A 558 47.26 -15.16 60.32
CA THR A 558 45.88 -15.62 60.14
C THR A 558 45.76 -17.14 60.22
N TYR A 559 44.65 -17.62 60.76
CA TYR A 559 44.21 -19.00 60.76
C TYR A 559 42.87 -19.11 60.03
N LEU A 560 42.83 -19.94 58.99
CA LEU A 560 41.59 -20.26 58.27
C LEU A 560 41.03 -21.59 58.75
N SER A 561 39.79 -21.60 59.22
CA SER A 561 39.02 -22.82 59.48
C SER A 561 37.78 -22.87 58.61
N VAL A 562 37.46 -24.03 58.05
CA VAL A 562 36.25 -24.27 57.29
C VAL A 562 35.46 -25.38 57.95
N PHE A 563 34.17 -25.14 58.16
CA PHE A 563 33.22 -26.03 58.81
C PHE A 563 32.02 -26.29 57.90
N GLU A 564 31.34 -27.40 58.19
CA GLU A 564 30.01 -27.71 57.68
C GLU A 564 29.04 -27.95 58.86
N GLY A 565 27.73 -27.84 58.59
CA GLY A 565 26.67 -27.97 59.60
C GLY A 565 26.24 -26.63 60.19
N GLY A 566 25.36 -26.66 61.19
CA GLY A 566 24.90 -25.45 61.88
C GLY A 566 25.80 -25.06 63.05
N CYS A 567 25.73 -23.80 63.49
CA CYS A 567 26.58 -23.21 64.53
C CYS A 567 26.59 -23.93 65.90
N GLY A 568 25.58 -24.74 66.21
CA GLY A 568 25.56 -25.60 67.41
C GLY A 568 26.10 -27.02 67.23
N ALA A 569 26.53 -27.38 66.01
CA ALA A 569 26.95 -28.74 65.62
C ALA A 569 27.97 -28.70 64.47
N LEU A 570 28.92 -27.77 64.53
CA LEU A 570 29.95 -27.59 63.51
C LEU A 570 30.84 -28.83 63.37
N THR A 571 31.14 -29.20 62.12
CA THR A 571 32.08 -30.27 61.77
C THR A 571 33.22 -29.67 60.95
N CYS A 572 34.46 -29.83 61.41
CA CYS A 572 35.64 -29.32 60.67
C CYS A 572 35.80 -30.06 59.33
N VAL A 573 35.96 -29.28 58.27
CA VAL A 573 36.20 -29.74 56.90
C VAL A 573 37.69 -29.64 56.57
N VAL A 574 38.26 -28.44 56.73
CA VAL A 574 39.69 -28.16 56.51
C VAL A 574 40.10 -26.93 57.33
N GLY A 575 41.36 -26.83 57.71
CA GLY A 575 41.90 -25.63 58.32
C GLY A 575 43.40 -25.52 58.10
N ASN A 576 43.96 -24.32 58.26
CA ASN A 576 45.37 -24.02 58.10
C ASN A 576 45.78 -22.79 58.92
N ASP A 577 46.94 -22.80 59.60
CA ASP A 577 47.59 -21.65 60.27
C ASP A 577 48.64 -20.99 59.39
N ASP A 578 49.49 -21.78 58.77
CA ASP A 578 50.62 -21.27 58.01
C ASP A 578 50.88 -22.09 56.75
N GLN A 579 51.84 -21.66 55.96
CA GLN A 579 52.16 -22.32 54.71
C GLN A 579 52.92 -23.66 54.87
N SER A 580 53.03 -24.22 56.08
CA SER A 580 53.97 -25.30 56.39
C SER A 580 53.35 -26.66 56.75
N GLU A 581 52.28 -27.06 56.06
CA GLU A 581 51.95 -28.47 55.90
C GLU A 581 52.57 -29.06 54.60
N PRO A 582 53.09 -30.31 54.59
CA PRO A 582 53.97 -30.83 53.52
C PRO A 582 53.30 -31.10 52.16
N LEU A 583 52.08 -30.59 51.93
CA LEU A 583 51.21 -30.95 50.81
C LEU A 583 50.82 -29.78 49.90
N TYR A 584 51.16 -28.53 50.23
CA TYR A 584 50.91 -27.36 49.39
C TYR A 584 52.21 -26.63 49.03
N ASP A 585 52.43 -26.39 47.73
CA ASP A 585 53.55 -25.58 47.23
C ASP A 585 53.28 -24.09 47.56
N ASP A 586 54.33 -23.32 47.77
CA ASP A 586 54.27 -21.92 48.25
C ASP A 586 53.42 -21.02 47.32
N LEU A 587 52.20 -20.66 47.75
CA LEU A 587 51.25 -19.81 47.00
C LEU A 587 51.23 -18.34 47.45
N CYS A 588 51.95 -17.98 48.53
CA CYS A 588 51.88 -16.66 49.18
C CYS A 588 53.21 -15.89 49.21
N GLY A 589 54.30 -16.47 48.71
CA GLY A 589 55.60 -15.81 48.57
C GLY A 589 56.15 -15.29 49.90
N ASP A 590 56.44 -13.99 49.98
CA ASP A 590 57.11 -13.35 51.13
C ASP A 590 56.19 -13.14 52.37
N ASN A 591 54.86 -13.37 52.27
CA ASN A 591 53.90 -13.19 53.36
C ASN A 591 53.67 -14.51 54.13
N ALA A 592 54.68 -14.94 54.89
CA ALA A 592 54.74 -16.25 55.57
C ALA A 592 53.74 -16.47 56.73
N PHE A 593 52.85 -15.52 57.01
CA PHE A 593 51.87 -15.53 58.12
C PHE A 593 50.41 -15.50 57.62
N ALA A 594 50.20 -15.65 56.31
CA ALA A 594 48.86 -15.70 55.73
C ALA A 594 48.45 -17.15 55.44
N SER A 595 47.19 -17.45 55.72
CA SER A 595 46.62 -18.78 55.53
C SER A 595 45.99 -19.01 54.15
N THR A 596 46.06 -20.24 53.67
CA THR A 596 45.34 -20.73 52.48
C THR A 596 44.81 -22.13 52.73
N VAL A 597 43.56 -22.39 52.37
CA VAL A 597 42.96 -23.74 52.38
C VAL A 597 42.40 -24.06 51.00
N VAL A 598 42.51 -25.32 50.61
CA VAL A 598 41.95 -25.83 49.36
C VAL A 598 41.31 -27.17 49.62
N PHE A 599 40.06 -27.34 49.20
CA PHE A 599 39.31 -28.57 49.40
C PHE A 599 38.23 -28.74 48.33
N ASN A 600 37.74 -29.97 48.15
CA ASN A 600 36.61 -30.21 47.26
C ASN A 600 35.30 -29.97 48.03
N SER A 601 34.55 -28.97 47.58
CA SER A 601 33.22 -28.67 48.09
C SER A 601 32.18 -29.65 47.54
N THR A 602 31.06 -29.79 48.24
CA THR A 602 29.87 -30.50 47.73
C THR A 602 28.85 -29.49 47.23
N LEU A 603 28.19 -29.80 46.10
CA LEU A 603 27.22 -28.90 45.46
C LEU A 603 26.06 -28.61 46.43
N ASP A 604 25.68 -27.33 46.53
CA ASP A 604 24.56 -26.81 47.34
C ASP A 604 24.71 -26.99 48.86
N VAL A 605 25.91 -27.33 49.35
CA VAL A 605 26.20 -27.41 50.79
C VAL A 605 26.80 -26.08 51.27
N VAL A 606 26.22 -25.52 52.34
CA VAL A 606 26.74 -24.31 52.98
C VAL A 606 27.96 -24.65 53.84
N TYR A 607 29.07 -23.97 53.55
CA TYR A 607 30.29 -24.01 54.35
C TYR A 607 30.43 -22.72 55.15
N LEU A 608 30.94 -22.84 56.37
CA LEU A 608 31.20 -21.73 57.28
C LEU A 608 32.71 -21.57 57.43
N VAL A 609 33.22 -20.36 57.17
CA VAL A 609 34.64 -20.02 57.20
C VAL A 609 34.87 -19.12 58.40
N LEU A 610 35.82 -19.49 59.25
CA LEU A 610 36.29 -18.66 60.35
C LEU A 610 37.70 -18.19 60.04
N VAL A 611 37.88 -16.87 59.94
CA VAL A 611 39.20 -16.24 59.86
C VAL A 611 39.56 -15.71 61.23
N SER A 612 40.66 -16.19 61.81
CA SER A 612 41.08 -15.82 63.17
C SER A 612 42.58 -15.60 63.25
N GLY A 613 43.10 -15.09 64.37
CA GLY A 613 44.54 -14.94 64.58
C GLY A 613 45.16 -16.10 65.35
N VAL A 614 46.38 -16.48 64.99
CA VAL A 614 47.19 -17.38 65.81
C VAL A 614 47.59 -16.64 67.11
N LEU A 615 47.47 -17.31 68.26
CA LEU A 615 47.76 -16.70 69.58
C LEU A 615 47.00 -15.40 69.88
N ASP A 616 45.75 -15.28 69.40
CA ASP A 616 44.89 -14.10 69.61
C ASP A 616 45.42 -12.82 68.93
N GLU A 617 46.19 -12.96 67.84
CA GLU A 617 46.61 -11.81 67.03
C GLU A 617 45.42 -11.15 66.31
N ILE A 618 45.48 -9.82 66.18
CA ILE A 618 44.45 -8.99 65.57
C ILE A 618 45.09 -8.00 64.60
N GLY A 619 44.32 -7.59 63.58
CA GLY A 619 44.67 -6.62 62.57
C GLY A 619 43.73 -6.70 61.36
N THR A 620 44.15 -6.10 60.26
CA THR A 620 43.46 -6.18 58.97
C THR A 620 43.87 -7.43 58.21
N PHE A 621 42.92 -8.07 57.52
CA PHE A 621 43.13 -9.14 56.55
C PHE A 621 42.24 -8.95 55.31
N GLU A 622 42.62 -9.56 54.20
CA GLU A 622 41.74 -9.72 53.03
C GLU A 622 41.49 -11.22 52.82
N LEU A 623 40.23 -11.67 52.86
CA LEU A 623 39.85 -13.04 52.51
C LEU A 623 39.39 -13.06 51.04
N SER A 624 39.95 -13.96 50.25
CA SER A 624 39.52 -14.20 48.87
C SER A 624 39.10 -15.65 48.67
N ILE A 625 38.09 -15.86 47.82
CA ILE A 625 37.58 -17.18 47.47
C ILE A 625 37.66 -17.39 45.95
N SER A 626 38.16 -18.55 45.53
CA SER A 626 38.16 -19.00 44.14
C SER A 626 37.57 -20.41 44.07
N CYS A 627 36.65 -20.65 43.14
CA CYS A 627 35.93 -21.91 43.04
C CYS A 627 36.04 -22.47 41.62
N VAL A 628 36.16 -23.79 41.50
CA VAL A 628 35.96 -24.51 40.24
C VAL A 628 34.46 -24.81 40.11
N ILE A 629 33.84 -24.28 39.06
CA ILE A 629 32.45 -24.54 38.69
C ILE A 629 32.44 -25.44 37.45
N ASN A 630 31.77 -26.59 37.53
CA ASN A 630 31.64 -27.56 36.45
C ASN A 630 30.31 -27.33 35.72
N GLY A 631 30.34 -27.05 34.42
CA GLY A 631 29.15 -26.81 33.60
C GLY A 631 29.50 -26.74 32.12
N CYS A 632 28.56 -26.27 31.30
CA CYS A 632 28.83 -26.05 29.88
C CYS A 632 29.48 -24.68 29.66
N THR A 633 30.66 -24.68 29.06
CA THR A 633 31.50 -23.51 28.77
C THR A 633 31.42 -23.07 27.31
N ASP A 634 30.72 -23.83 26.46
CA ASP A 634 30.53 -23.51 25.05
C ASP A 634 29.36 -22.54 24.86
N LEU A 635 29.67 -21.31 24.42
CA LEU A 635 28.69 -20.27 24.10
C LEU A 635 27.68 -20.67 23.01
N ALA A 636 27.98 -21.70 22.21
CA ALA A 636 27.08 -22.19 21.17
C ALA A 636 26.08 -23.25 21.67
N ALA A 637 26.15 -23.67 22.93
CA ALA A 637 25.25 -24.66 23.52
C ALA A 637 24.05 -24.00 24.19
N CYS A 638 22.89 -24.66 24.12
CA CYS A 638 21.61 -24.23 24.69
C CYS A 638 21.63 -24.12 26.22
N ASN A 639 22.51 -24.85 26.90
CA ASN A 639 22.68 -24.82 28.35
C ASN A 639 24.04 -24.24 28.78
N TYR A 640 24.57 -23.30 27.99
CA TYR A 640 25.76 -22.52 28.37
C TYR A 640 25.59 -21.91 29.76
N ASP A 641 26.56 -22.15 30.63
CA ASP A 641 26.62 -21.60 31.98
C ASP A 641 27.78 -20.58 32.04
N PRO A 642 27.50 -19.27 32.17
CA PRO A 642 28.53 -18.23 32.19
C PRO A 642 29.43 -18.30 33.44
N LEU A 643 29.04 -19.04 34.48
CA LEU A 643 29.83 -19.24 35.69
C LEU A 643 30.70 -20.51 35.60
N ALA A 644 30.46 -21.40 34.63
CA ALA A 644 31.25 -22.60 34.47
C ALA A 644 32.71 -22.29 34.10
N THR A 645 33.63 -22.78 34.91
CA THR A 645 35.09 -22.65 34.71
C THR A 645 35.72 -23.89 34.09
N VAL A 646 35.01 -25.03 34.14
CA VAL A 646 35.47 -26.32 33.62
C VAL A 646 34.34 -27.01 32.89
N GLU A 647 34.61 -27.37 31.63
CA GLU A 647 33.71 -28.15 30.79
C GLU A 647 33.53 -29.56 31.35
N ASN A 648 32.30 -29.93 31.71
CA ASN A 648 31.99 -31.26 32.24
C ASN A 648 31.26 -32.18 31.24
N GLY A 649 31.09 -31.72 29.99
CA GLY A 649 30.41 -32.46 28.93
C GLY A 649 28.88 -32.38 29.02
N SER A 650 28.33 -31.42 29.77
CA SER A 650 26.89 -31.18 29.83
C SER A 650 26.35 -30.40 28.64
N CYS A 651 27.19 -29.81 27.77
CA CYS A 651 26.72 -29.00 26.64
C CYS A 651 25.71 -29.71 25.73
N GLU A 652 24.55 -29.09 25.57
CA GLU A 652 23.44 -29.52 24.73
C GLU A 652 23.21 -28.52 23.60
N TYR A 653 22.95 -29.00 22.38
CA TYR A 653 22.84 -28.15 21.18
C TYR A 653 21.52 -28.31 20.42
N LEU A 654 20.54 -29.01 21.01
CA LEU A 654 19.32 -29.40 20.30
C LEU A 654 18.03 -28.87 20.92
N THR A 655 18.04 -28.48 22.19
CA THR A 655 16.82 -28.04 22.90
C THR A 655 16.37 -26.63 22.58
N CYS A 656 17.28 -25.81 22.04
CA CYS A 656 17.01 -24.46 21.58
C CYS A 656 17.07 -24.34 20.04
N ALA A 657 17.10 -25.48 19.36
CA ALA A 657 17.18 -25.57 17.91
C ALA A 657 15.79 -25.78 17.30
N GLY A 658 15.41 -24.95 16.35
CA GLY A 658 14.12 -24.98 15.68
C GLY A 658 14.06 -23.99 14.52
N CYS A 659 12.88 -23.83 13.90
CA CYS A 659 12.74 -22.86 12.82
C CYS A 659 12.69 -21.43 13.38
N MET A 660 13.68 -20.60 13.04
CA MET A 660 13.77 -19.20 13.46
C MET A 660 13.11 -18.22 12.47
N ASP A 661 12.63 -18.71 11.32
CA ASP A 661 12.01 -17.87 10.31
C ASP A 661 10.53 -17.65 10.66
N SER A 662 10.16 -16.42 11.03
CA SER A 662 8.80 -16.06 11.41
C SER A 662 7.78 -16.21 10.28
N THR A 663 8.25 -16.42 9.03
CA THR A 663 7.39 -16.63 7.87
C THR A 663 7.12 -18.11 7.57
N ALA A 664 7.75 -19.04 8.31
CA ALA A 664 7.57 -20.48 8.14
C ALA A 664 6.42 -21.06 8.99
N CYS A 665 5.77 -22.10 8.49
CA CYS A 665 4.62 -22.77 9.13
C CYS A 665 4.96 -23.43 10.47
N ASN A 666 6.20 -23.86 10.66
CA ASN A 666 6.69 -24.47 11.89
C ASN A 666 7.63 -23.54 12.67
N TYR A 667 7.46 -22.22 12.53
CA TYR A 667 8.18 -21.22 13.30
C TYR A 667 8.10 -21.54 14.81
N ASP A 668 9.27 -21.51 15.45
CA ASP A 668 9.41 -21.71 16.89
C ASP A 668 10.03 -20.46 17.51
N ALA A 669 9.20 -19.66 18.17
CA ALA A 669 9.63 -18.44 18.86
C ALA A 669 10.62 -18.67 20.00
N THR A 670 10.79 -19.92 20.46
CA THR A 670 11.76 -20.29 21.50
C THR A 670 13.11 -20.73 20.93
N ALA A 671 13.22 -20.91 19.61
CA ALA A 671 14.46 -21.29 18.97
C ALA A 671 15.47 -20.14 18.94
N THR A 672 16.66 -20.38 19.50
CA THR A 672 17.80 -19.45 19.45
C THR A 672 18.82 -19.84 18.39
N MET A 673 18.63 -21.00 17.75
CA MET A 673 19.47 -21.49 16.66
C MET A 673 18.63 -22.22 15.60
N SER A 674 18.94 -21.97 14.32
CA SER A 674 18.23 -22.60 13.20
C SER A 674 18.75 -24.01 12.95
N ASP A 675 17.87 -24.99 12.94
CA ASP A 675 18.18 -26.39 12.59
C ASP A 675 17.89 -26.72 11.12
N GLY A 676 17.44 -25.72 10.34
CA GLY A 676 17.03 -25.89 8.94
C GLY A 676 15.70 -26.61 8.77
N SER A 677 14.88 -26.72 9.82
CA SER A 677 13.56 -27.38 9.76
C SER A 677 12.44 -26.49 9.19
N CYS A 678 12.70 -25.22 8.86
CA CYS A 678 11.68 -24.30 8.36
C CYS A 678 10.94 -24.85 7.13
N GLU A 679 9.62 -24.90 7.21
CA GLU A 679 8.73 -25.48 6.22
C GLU A 679 7.61 -24.48 5.88
N PHE A 680 7.22 -24.40 4.61
CA PHE A 680 6.38 -23.32 4.08
C PHE A 680 5.14 -23.84 3.34
N GLU A 681 4.90 -25.16 3.33
CA GLU A 681 3.87 -25.78 2.47
C GLU A 681 2.59 -26.12 3.25
N THR A 682 2.70 -26.43 4.54
CA THR A 682 1.60 -26.97 5.36
C THR A 682 0.59 -25.92 5.83
N CYS A 683 0.98 -24.66 5.85
CA CYS A 683 0.13 -23.50 6.13
C CYS A 683 -0.11 -22.63 4.87
N ALA A 684 0.31 -23.13 3.71
CA ALA A 684 0.04 -22.51 2.42
C ALA A 684 -1.39 -22.83 1.98
N GLY A 685 -2.10 -21.85 1.46
CA GLY A 685 -3.45 -22.02 0.93
C GLY A 685 -4.11 -20.68 0.60
N CYS A 686 -5.35 -20.73 0.14
CA CYS A 686 -6.07 -19.51 -0.20
C CYS A 686 -6.45 -18.72 1.07
N MET A 687 -5.96 -17.47 1.15
CA MET A 687 -6.20 -16.54 2.26
C MET A 687 -7.29 -15.49 1.96
N ASP A 688 -7.83 -15.48 0.76
CA ASP A 688 -8.88 -14.54 0.35
C ASP A 688 -10.25 -15.05 0.84
N GLU A 689 -10.90 -14.28 1.71
CA GLU A 689 -12.21 -14.63 2.32
C GLU A 689 -13.34 -14.73 1.28
N ILE A 690 -13.18 -14.15 0.10
CA ILE A 690 -14.17 -14.16 -0.98
C ILE A 690 -14.01 -15.41 -1.87
N ALA A 691 -12.89 -16.13 -1.77
CA ALA A 691 -12.64 -17.33 -2.57
C ALA A 691 -13.35 -18.58 -2.02
N CYS A 692 -13.81 -19.44 -2.92
CA CYS A 692 -14.54 -20.68 -2.63
C CYS A 692 -13.73 -21.74 -1.88
N ASN A 693 -12.41 -21.69 -1.97
CA ASN A 693 -11.51 -22.56 -1.24
C ASN A 693 -10.71 -21.80 -0.17
N TYR A 694 -11.25 -20.68 0.32
CA TYR A 694 -10.70 -19.96 1.46
C TYR A 694 -10.42 -20.92 2.62
N ASN A 695 -9.21 -20.80 3.18
CA ASN A 695 -8.80 -21.56 4.34
C ASN A 695 -8.33 -20.61 5.45
N SER A 696 -9.20 -20.38 6.43
CA SER A 696 -8.90 -19.61 7.65
C SER A 696 -7.69 -20.08 8.47
N THR A 697 -7.13 -21.26 8.19
CA THR A 697 -5.91 -21.77 8.85
C THR A 697 -4.64 -21.54 8.03
N SER A 698 -4.76 -21.05 6.80
CA SER A 698 -3.62 -20.71 5.95
C SER A 698 -3.04 -19.36 6.33
N THR A 699 -1.71 -19.28 6.43
CA THR A 699 -0.97 -18.06 6.78
C THR A 699 0.00 -17.64 5.67
N ILE A 700 0.06 -18.40 4.59
CA ILE A 700 0.87 -18.14 3.41
C ILE A 700 -0.01 -18.29 2.15
N PRO A 701 -0.06 -17.30 1.24
CA PRO A 701 -0.81 -17.41 0.00
C PRO A 701 -0.06 -18.32 -1.00
N ASP A 702 -0.78 -19.23 -1.64
CA ASP A 702 -0.22 -20.22 -2.58
C ASP A 702 -0.81 -20.14 -4.00
N ASP A 703 -1.48 -19.02 -4.31
CA ASP A 703 -2.21 -18.79 -5.56
C ASP A 703 -3.26 -19.88 -5.89
N SER A 704 -3.72 -20.64 -4.89
CA SER A 704 -4.75 -21.67 -5.09
C SER A 704 -6.18 -21.13 -5.10
N CYS A 705 -6.40 -19.84 -4.88
CA CYS A 705 -7.73 -19.24 -4.75
C CYS A 705 -8.60 -19.49 -6.00
N THR A 706 -9.78 -20.04 -5.78
CA THR A 706 -10.81 -20.28 -6.79
C THR A 706 -12.04 -19.46 -6.45
N TYR A 707 -12.58 -18.71 -7.39
CA TYR A 707 -13.74 -17.85 -7.19
C TYR A 707 -14.97 -18.43 -7.88
N ALA A 708 -16.16 -18.06 -7.40
CA ALA A 708 -17.40 -18.39 -8.06
C ALA A 708 -17.50 -17.63 -9.40
N GLU A 709 -18.19 -18.22 -10.38
CA GLU A 709 -18.51 -17.51 -11.61
C GLU A 709 -19.53 -16.39 -11.33
N GLU A 710 -19.50 -15.33 -12.14
CA GLU A 710 -20.39 -14.18 -12.00
C GLU A 710 -21.86 -14.64 -11.90
N PHE A 711 -22.59 -14.13 -10.90
CA PHE A 711 -23.98 -14.48 -10.55
C PHE A 711 -24.21 -15.86 -9.90
N TYR A 712 -23.16 -16.66 -9.68
CA TYR A 712 -23.23 -17.93 -8.95
C TYR A 712 -22.49 -17.87 -7.61
N ASP A 713 -22.87 -18.75 -6.69
CA ASP A 713 -22.10 -19.06 -5.49
C ASP A 713 -21.04 -20.15 -5.75
N CYS A 714 -20.28 -20.47 -4.71
CA CYS A 714 -19.20 -21.45 -4.77
C CYS A 714 -19.64 -22.90 -5.00
N ASP A 715 -20.91 -23.21 -4.82
CA ASP A 715 -21.52 -24.50 -5.15
C ASP A 715 -22.15 -24.48 -6.56
N SER A 716 -21.89 -23.43 -7.34
CA SER A 716 -22.49 -23.18 -8.67
C SER A 716 -24.01 -23.06 -8.59
N VAL A 717 -24.53 -22.57 -7.46
CA VAL A 717 -25.95 -22.23 -7.29
C VAL A 717 -26.13 -20.76 -7.63
N CYS A 718 -27.20 -20.44 -8.35
CA CYS A 718 -27.47 -19.06 -8.66
C CYS A 718 -27.75 -18.22 -7.39
N LEU A 719 -27.18 -17.01 -7.31
CA LEU A 719 -27.40 -16.08 -6.20
C LEU A 719 -28.79 -15.42 -6.24
N ASN A 720 -29.33 -15.23 -7.43
CA ASN A 720 -30.65 -14.63 -7.65
C ASN A 720 -31.43 -15.45 -8.68
N ASP A 721 -32.27 -16.35 -8.17
CA ASP A 721 -33.12 -17.27 -8.93
C ASP A 721 -34.53 -17.19 -8.34
N THR A 722 -35.34 -16.29 -8.91
CA THR A 722 -36.65 -15.92 -8.40
C THR A 722 -37.67 -17.06 -8.54
N ASP A 723 -37.55 -17.88 -9.59
CA ASP A 723 -38.53 -18.93 -9.91
C ASP A 723 -38.06 -20.36 -9.54
N GLY A 724 -36.78 -20.52 -9.22
CA GLY A 724 -36.15 -21.73 -8.68
C GLY A 724 -35.83 -22.79 -9.72
N ASP A 725 -35.72 -22.44 -11.00
CA ASP A 725 -35.46 -23.38 -12.10
C ASP A 725 -33.96 -23.69 -12.30
N GLY A 726 -33.08 -22.95 -11.62
CA GLY A 726 -31.62 -23.10 -11.64
C GLY A 726 -30.89 -22.26 -12.69
N VAL A 727 -31.60 -21.36 -13.39
CA VAL A 727 -31.04 -20.29 -14.21
C VAL A 727 -31.10 -18.99 -13.43
N CYS A 728 -30.04 -18.17 -13.48
CA CYS A 728 -30.09 -16.87 -12.82
C CYS A 728 -30.99 -15.88 -13.54
N ASP A 729 -31.69 -15.05 -12.77
CA ASP A 729 -32.57 -13.96 -13.25
C ASP A 729 -31.87 -13.11 -14.34
N GLU A 730 -30.57 -12.83 -14.19
CA GLU A 730 -29.76 -12.05 -15.15
C GLU A 730 -29.54 -12.76 -16.50
N PHE A 731 -29.68 -14.08 -16.53
CA PHE A 731 -29.56 -14.93 -17.70
C PHE A 731 -30.89 -15.49 -18.19
N GLU A 732 -32.00 -15.10 -17.56
CA GLU A 732 -33.31 -15.56 -17.96
C GLU A 732 -33.71 -15.02 -19.34
N ILE A 733 -34.29 -15.89 -20.15
CA ILE A 733 -34.91 -15.54 -21.42
C ILE A 733 -36.42 -15.53 -21.20
N PRO A 734 -37.09 -14.36 -21.22
CA PRO A 734 -38.53 -14.28 -21.02
C PRO A 734 -39.30 -14.87 -22.20
N GLY A 735 -40.29 -15.71 -21.92
CA GLY A 735 -41.21 -16.23 -22.94
C GLY A 735 -42.07 -17.38 -22.43
N CYS A 736 -42.85 -18.01 -23.29
CA CYS A 736 -43.72 -19.10 -22.83
C CYS A 736 -42.96 -20.42 -22.65
N THR A 737 -42.81 -20.88 -21.41
CA THR A 737 -42.13 -22.14 -21.05
C THR A 737 -43.04 -23.38 -21.09
N ASP A 738 -44.35 -23.23 -21.30
CA ASP A 738 -45.31 -24.35 -21.33
C ASP A 738 -45.42 -24.99 -22.72
N GLU A 739 -44.94 -26.23 -22.88
CA GLU A 739 -45.01 -27.01 -24.13
C GLU A 739 -46.43 -27.18 -24.71
N LEU A 740 -47.49 -26.97 -23.90
CA LEU A 740 -48.89 -27.05 -24.33
C LEU A 740 -49.44 -25.73 -24.88
N ALA A 741 -48.70 -24.63 -24.76
CA ALA A 741 -49.07 -23.35 -25.32
C ALA A 741 -48.74 -23.28 -26.83
N SER A 742 -49.55 -22.52 -27.56
CA SER A 742 -49.41 -22.36 -29.01
C SER A 742 -48.20 -21.51 -29.42
N ASN A 743 -47.62 -20.76 -28.46
CA ASN A 743 -46.43 -19.93 -28.61
C ASN A 743 -45.30 -20.36 -27.65
N PHE A 744 -45.25 -21.63 -27.26
CA PHE A 744 -44.12 -22.19 -26.52
C PHE A 744 -42.77 -21.83 -27.19
N ASP A 745 -41.83 -21.33 -26.40
CA ASP A 745 -40.45 -21.07 -26.80
C ASP A 745 -39.51 -22.01 -26.05
N ALA A 746 -38.77 -22.83 -26.79
CA ALA A 746 -37.83 -23.79 -26.21
C ALA A 746 -36.56 -23.14 -25.65
N PHE A 747 -36.36 -21.84 -25.89
CA PHE A 747 -35.27 -21.06 -25.32
C PHE A 747 -35.71 -20.18 -24.15
N ALA A 748 -37.01 -20.07 -23.89
CA ALA A 748 -37.48 -19.35 -22.70
C ALA A 748 -37.11 -20.14 -21.45
N THR A 749 -36.54 -19.44 -20.48
CA THR A 749 -36.24 -19.96 -19.14
C THR A 749 -37.16 -19.32 -18.11
N ASP A 750 -37.66 -18.10 -18.33
CA ASP A 750 -38.68 -17.45 -17.48
C ASP A 750 -40.04 -17.35 -18.19
N ASN A 751 -41.11 -17.69 -17.47
CA ASN A 751 -42.48 -17.55 -17.94
C ASN A 751 -43.04 -16.14 -17.71
N ASP A 752 -42.89 -15.29 -18.72
CA ASP A 752 -43.39 -13.90 -18.73
C ASP A 752 -44.94 -13.76 -18.78
N GLY A 753 -45.67 -14.88 -18.71
CA GLY A 753 -47.12 -14.91 -18.80
C GLY A 753 -47.65 -14.73 -20.23
N SER A 754 -46.80 -14.74 -21.25
CA SER A 754 -47.19 -14.65 -22.65
C SER A 754 -47.83 -15.94 -23.20
N CYS A 755 -47.91 -17.02 -22.43
CA CYS A 755 -48.47 -18.29 -22.88
C CYS A 755 -49.91 -18.17 -23.40
N VAL A 756 -50.08 -18.49 -24.70
CA VAL A 756 -51.36 -18.50 -25.41
C VAL A 756 -51.81 -19.93 -25.61
N TYR A 757 -52.87 -20.33 -24.92
CA TYR A 757 -53.45 -21.66 -25.04
C TYR A 757 -54.55 -21.70 -26.12
N CYS A 758 -54.58 -22.80 -26.87
CA CYS A 758 -55.61 -23.05 -27.89
C CYS A 758 -56.93 -23.45 -27.23
N ASP A 759 -57.93 -22.56 -27.23
CA ASP A 759 -59.27 -22.79 -26.66
C ASP A 759 -60.31 -23.16 -27.74
N LEU A 760 -59.88 -23.82 -28.82
CA LEU A 760 -60.73 -24.15 -29.96
C LEU A 760 -61.74 -25.24 -29.60
N ILE A 761 -63.03 -24.88 -29.54
CA ILE A 761 -64.10 -25.84 -29.26
C ILE A 761 -64.72 -26.29 -30.58
N VAL A 762 -64.56 -27.57 -30.90
CA VAL A 762 -65.16 -28.20 -32.09
C VAL A 762 -66.34 -29.06 -31.66
N SER A 763 -67.49 -28.87 -32.30
CA SER A 763 -68.64 -29.76 -32.12
C SER A 763 -69.21 -30.19 -33.47
N VAL A 764 -69.66 -31.44 -33.55
CA VAL A 764 -70.13 -32.06 -34.79
C VAL A 764 -71.56 -32.57 -34.60
N THR A 765 -72.41 -32.30 -35.58
CA THR A 765 -73.83 -32.69 -35.55
C THR A 765 -74.21 -33.41 -36.83
N GLU A 766 -75.02 -34.48 -36.70
CA GLU A 766 -75.61 -35.17 -37.85
C GLU A 766 -76.80 -34.36 -38.35
N ILE A 767 -76.71 -33.86 -39.58
CA ILE A 767 -77.76 -33.05 -40.20
C ILE A 767 -78.60 -33.84 -41.20
N SER A 768 -78.11 -34.99 -41.67
CA SER A 768 -78.92 -35.98 -42.39
C SER A 768 -78.46 -37.41 -42.12
N SER A 769 -79.42 -38.31 -41.93
CA SER A 769 -79.18 -39.73 -41.65
C SER A 769 -79.21 -40.60 -42.91
N ILE A 770 -78.55 -41.75 -42.84
CA ILE A 770 -78.52 -42.74 -43.94
C ILE A 770 -79.93 -43.23 -44.29
N LEU A 771 -80.32 -43.12 -45.55
CA LEU A 771 -81.67 -43.42 -46.02
C LEU A 771 -81.92 -44.92 -46.29
N CYS A 772 -80.89 -45.67 -46.69
CA CYS A 772 -80.96 -47.09 -47.00
C CYS A 772 -79.78 -47.88 -46.40
N TYR A 773 -79.97 -49.16 -46.07
CA TYR A 773 -78.88 -50.01 -45.59
C TYR A 773 -77.75 -50.09 -46.65
N SER A 774 -76.51 -49.84 -46.22
CA SER A 774 -75.29 -49.74 -47.06
C SER A 774 -75.26 -48.56 -48.05
N ASP A 775 -76.03 -47.51 -47.81
CA ASP A 775 -75.96 -46.26 -48.56
C ASP A 775 -74.98 -45.26 -47.91
N ALA A 776 -74.54 -44.29 -48.70
CA ALA A 776 -73.64 -43.21 -48.30
C ALA A 776 -74.37 -41.87 -48.39
N SER A 777 -75.51 -41.74 -47.69
CA SER A 777 -76.41 -40.58 -47.79
C SER A 777 -76.42 -39.68 -46.55
N ALA A 778 -75.62 -39.98 -45.52
CA ALA A 778 -75.54 -39.11 -44.35
C ALA A 778 -74.68 -37.86 -44.61
N SER A 779 -74.95 -36.83 -43.83
CA SER A 779 -74.13 -35.62 -43.77
C SER A 779 -74.04 -35.08 -42.35
N ILE A 780 -72.88 -34.49 -42.06
CA ILE A 780 -72.57 -33.86 -40.77
C ILE A 780 -72.19 -32.40 -41.00
N GLU A 781 -72.48 -31.58 -40.00
CA GLU A 781 -72.07 -30.18 -39.92
C GLU A 781 -71.17 -29.98 -38.69
N ILE A 782 -70.04 -29.34 -38.92
CA ILE A 782 -69.01 -29.01 -37.94
C ILE A 782 -69.24 -27.55 -37.54
N THR A 783 -69.29 -27.32 -36.24
CA THR A 783 -69.35 -25.96 -35.66
C THR A 783 -68.09 -25.75 -34.84
N VAL A 784 -67.53 -24.55 -34.97
CA VAL A 784 -66.27 -24.18 -34.35
C VAL A 784 -66.51 -22.89 -33.57
N GLU A 785 -66.21 -22.92 -32.28
CA GLU A 785 -66.22 -21.76 -31.39
C GLU A 785 -64.79 -21.41 -30.99
N ASN A 786 -64.55 -20.13 -30.69
CA ASN A 786 -63.25 -19.58 -30.29
C ASN A 786 -62.11 -19.73 -31.32
N ALA A 787 -62.46 -19.75 -32.61
CA ALA A 787 -61.47 -19.64 -33.67
C ALA A 787 -60.90 -18.21 -33.79
N ASN A 788 -59.59 -18.09 -33.82
CA ASN A 788 -58.84 -16.84 -33.97
C ASN A 788 -58.62 -16.48 -35.45
N ASN A 789 -58.50 -17.46 -36.36
CA ASN A 789 -58.37 -17.20 -37.78
C ASN A 789 -59.71 -17.28 -38.52
N THR A 790 -59.82 -16.46 -39.56
CA THR A 790 -60.99 -16.45 -40.47
C THR A 790 -60.99 -17.60 -41.47
N ILE A 791 -59.86 -18.31 -41.61
CA ILE A 791 -59.70 -19.49 -42.48
C ILE A 791 -59.31 -20.67 -41.60
N LEU A 792 -60.12 -21.72 -41.64
CA LEU A 792 -59.93 -22.96 -40.89
C LEU A 792 -59.72 -24.13 -41.84
N PHE A 793 -58.88 -25.09 -41.44
CA PHE A 793 -58.67 -26.34 -42.17
C PHE A 793 -59.40 -27.48 -41.45
N TYR A 794 -60.11 -28.31 -42.22
CA TYR A 794 -60.94 -29.39 -41.68
C TYR A 794 -60.38 -30.73 -42.13
N GLU A 795 -60.31 -31.69 -41.21
CA GLU A 795 -59.92 -33.07 -41.48
C GLU A 795 -60.97 -34.04 -40.96
N LEU A 796 -61.21 -35.12 -41.71
CA LEU A 796 -62.06 -36.24 -41.32
C LEU A 796 -61.22 -37.52 -41.31
N ASN A 797 -61.08 -38.15 -40.14
CA ASN A 797 -60.26 -39.34 -39.92
C ASN A 797 -58.80 -39.17 -40.41
N GLY A 798 -58.27 -37.95 -40.34
CA GLY A 798 -56.91 -37.60 -40.81
C GLY A 798 -56.78 -37.30 -42.30
N GLU A 799 -57.88 -37.23 -43.05
CA GLU A 799 -57.88 -36.76 -44.44
C GLU A 799 -58.51 -35.37 -44.57
N SER A 800 -57.88 -34.46 -45.32
CA SER A 800 -58.37 -33.09 -45.49
C SER A 800 -59.69 -33.06 -46.27
N VAL A 801 -60.64 -32.26 -45.79
CA VAL A 801 -61.97 -32.09 -46.39
C VAL A 801 -62.29 -30.61 -46.63
N GLU A 802 -63.15 -30.34 -47.61
CA GLU A 802 -63.48 -28.97 -48.02
C GLU A 802 -64.66 -28.42 -47.23
N GLY A 803 -64.36 -27.65 -46.18
CA GLY A 803 -65.33 -26.87 -45.42
C GLY A 803 -66.02 -27.61 -44.27
N ALA A 804 -66.91 -26.88 -43.58
CA ALA A 804 -67.55 -27.32 -42.35
C ALA A 804 -68.70 -28.33 -42.52
N VAL A 805 -69.12 -28.63 -43.76
CA VAL A 805 -70.21 -29.57 -44.04
C VAL A 805 -69.70 -30.72 -44.89
N ILE A 806 -69.79 -31.93 -44.35
CA ILE A 806 -69.29 -33.15 -45.00
C ILE A 806 -70.47 -34.01 -45.39
N ASN A 807 -70.52 -34.37 -46.68
CA ASN A 807 -71.62 -35.12 -47.28
C ASN A 807 -71.16 -36.50 -47.74
N ASN A 808 -72.14 -37.36 -48.03
CA ASN A 808 -71.97 -38.72 -48.55
C ASN A 808 -71.27 -39.69 -47.58
N LEU A 809 -71.61 -39.61 -46.28
CA LEU A 809 -71.05 -40.47 -45.25
C LEU A 809 -71.82 -41.80 -45.16
N THR A 810 -71.06 -42.88 -44.91
CA THR A 810 -71.57 -44.24 -44.64
C THR A 810 -71.70 -44.48 -43.13
N ALA A 811 -72.29 -45.61 -42.72
CA ALA A 811 -72.35 -45.93 -41.30
C ALA A 811 -70.95 -46.25 -40.76
N GLY A 812 -70.57 -45.63 -39.64
CA GLY A 812 -69.25 -45.74 -39.05
C GLY A 812 -68.97 -44.64 -38.02
N ASP A 813 -67.83 -44.75 -37.36
CA ASP A 813 -67.32 -43.72 -36.45
C ASP A 813 -66.40 -42.76 -37.21
N TYR A 814 -66.60 -41.47 -36.96
CA TYR A 814 -65.85 -40.40 -37.60
C TYR A 814 -65.25 -39.48 -36.54
N THR A 815 -63.96 -39.17 -36.68
CA THR A 815 -63.24 -38.15 -35.92
C THR A 815 -62.99 -36.97 -36.83
N VAL A 816 -63.44 -35.79 -36.42
CA VAL A 816 -63.17 -34.52 -37.08
C VAL A 816 -62.03 -33.83 -36.32
N ALA A 817 -61.07 -33.29 -37.05
CA ALA A 817 -60.09 -32.33 -36.53
C ALA A 817 -60.24 -31.01 -37.29
N VAL A 818 -60.13 -29.89 -36.58
CA VAL A 818 -60.12 -28.56 -37.16
C VAL A 818 -58.83 -27.88 -36.73
N LEU A 819 -58.08 -27.36 -37.70
CA LEU A 819 -56.85 -26.62 -37.49
C LEU A 819 -57.11 -25.13 -37.69
N ASP A 820 -56.81 -24.35 -36.66
CA ASP A 820 -56.89 -22.89 -36.61
C ASP A 820 -55.47 -22.29 -36.57
N GLY A 821 -54.77 -22.36 -37.70
CA GLY A 821 -53.35 -22.03 -37.79
C GLY A 821 -52.44 -23.27 -37.66
N PRO A 822 -51.11 -23.09 -37.58
CA PRO A 822 -50.15 -24.20 -37.62
C PRO A 822 -50.13 -25.07 -36.35
N THR A 823 -50.57 -24.56 -35.20
CA THR A 823 -50.39 -25.22 -33.89
C THR A 823 -51.68 -25.44 -33.09
N CYS A 824 -52.81 -24.81 -33.45
CA CYS A 824 -54.08 -24.93 -32.71
C CYS A 824 -55.03 -25.94 -33.39
N VAL A 825 -55.28 -27.08 -32.73
CA VAL A 825 -56.10 -28.19 -33.26
C VAL A 825 -57.19 -28.58 -32.27
N GLY A 826 -58.45 -28.51 -32.69
CA GLY A 826 -59.61 -29.00 -31.94
C GLY A 826 -60.16 -30.27 -32.58
N THR A 827 -60.65 -31.22 -31.76
CA THR A 827 -61.19 -32.49 -32.27
C THR A 827 -62.58 -32.81 -31.72
N ALA A 828 -63.40 -33.47 -32.52
CA ALA A 828 -64.72 -33.97 -32.12
C ALA A 828 -65.00 -35.32 -32.79
N SER A 829 -65.89 -36.13 -32.23
CA SER A 829 -66.25 -37.44 -32.81
C SER A 829 -67.76 -37.63 -32.91
N ILE A 830 -68.20 -38.38 -33.92
CA ILE A 830 -69.60 -38.73 -34.15
C ILE A 830 -69.73 -40.13 -34.76
N THR A 831 -70.76 -40.86 -34.34
CA THR A 831 -71.10 -42.18 -34.88
C THR A 831 -72.33 -42.07 -35.77
N ILE A 832 -72.19 -42.41 -37.05
CA ILE A 832 -73.30 -42.46 -38.01
C ILE A 832 -73.88 -43.86 -38.06
N THR A 833 -75.20 -43.97 -37.86
CA THR A 833 -75.92 -45.25 -37.89
C THR A 833 -76.71 -45.42 -39.20
N GLN A 834 -76.98 -46.67 -39.60
CA GLN A 834 -77.83 -46.98 -40.77
C GLN A 834 -79.08 -47.79 -40.38
N PRO A 835 -80.17 -47.69 -41.17
CA PRO A 835 -81.38 -48.49 -40.97
C PRO A 835 -81.09 -49.99 -41.10
N ASN A 836 -81.83 -50.85 -40.41
CA ASN A 836 -81.65 -52.31 -40.50
C ASN A 836 -81.88 -52.84 -41.93
N LEU A 837 -81.13 -53.88 -42.32
CA LEU A 837 -81.30 -54.57 -43.60
C LEU A 837 -82.73 -55.11 -43.77
N LEU A 838 -83.43 -54.65 -44.82
CA LEU A 838 -84.75 -55.16 -45.18
C LEU A 838 -84.63 -56.56 -45.80
N VAL A 839 -84.99 -57.59 -45.03
CA VAL A 839 -85.00 -58.98 -45.51
C VAL A 839 -86.42 -59.33 -45.97
N ALA A 840 -86.62 -59.46 -47.28
CA ALA A 840 -87.87 -59.98 -47.84
C ALA A 840 -87.83 -61.52 -47.91
N THR A 841 -88.55 -62.20 -47.03
CA THR A 841 -88.78 -63.65 -47.15
C THR A 841 -89.94 -63.91 -48.14
N PRO A 842 -89.74 -64.67 -49.24
CA PRO A 842 -90.83 -65.06 -50.10
C PRO A 842 -91.79 -66.01 -49.36
N ILE A 843 -93.10 -65.73 -49.42
CA ILE A 843 -94.14 -66.60 -48.86
C ILE A 843 -94.50 -67.66 -49.91
N VAL A 844 -94.07 -68.89 -49.56
CA VAL A 844 -94.31 -70.24 -50.14
C VAL A 844 -93.58 -70.58 -51.44
#